data_AF-A0A945WPQ6-F1
#
_entry.id   AF-A0A945WPQ6-F1
#
_cell.length_a   1.000
_cell.length_b   1.000
_cell.length_c   1.000
_cell.angle_alpha   90.00
_cell.angle_beta   90.00
_cell.angle_gamma   90.00
#
_symmetry.space_group_name_H-M   'P 1'
#
loop_
_entity.id
_entity.type
_entity.pdbx_description
1 polymer ?
#
loop_
_entity_poly.entity_id
_entity_poly.type
_entity_poly.pdbx_seq_one_letter_code
_entity_poly.pdbx_strand_id
1 'polypeptide(L)'
;MGKQSTQFKFDFLTGFLRIQACARARKQILSLLLASVFFVSQAVAQPLSQAPLETEEVVVEELIHHSLRIVLDPLSRQITVEDTISLPAAMQANPLEFALHSNLIISNNSGNLRTLSQAPDQSSGSSAIGINSTGGSVAPTNRYFLTPSARNREQIVLVYSGEIYDLAEQNSAEYAQSFSETSGIISDQGVYLNKASMWIPDFGDDLLSFDMEVEFADTARNWTAVSQGDRRGESGENAWQSDEPMEEVYLIAANFTVYSQQSDDIEVLAYLRQPDPNLATKYMDATERYLALYEPLLGDYPFSKFALIENFWETGYGMPSFTLLGEQVIRFPFILESSYPHEILHNWWGNGVYPDYNSGNWSEGLTAYLADHLFQEMEGLGNEYRKEMLARYKNYVADGNDFPLSEFTSRNSAASQAIGYGKTLMLWHMLRVELGDELFLEGLRKLYSDYKFQRANYNDISNLFTELSGLDLSQFFAQWVDRTGAPELSVSVEEVNGDRARIMFAQVQTGDPYLLKVPVALYYEGEELPQLFDISLSQKIEGVMADNYESLQAVLVDPYFDVFRQLDREETPPTIGELFGASDITFILPQADRQHWALMAESFGQGVNADVLNVEDLESIPADRSVWILGNENPFRSVLADSAEMYGVSWSDTGVSMDASEVAFQNRSSVVIARHPANPELAIGWIHVDDMIAMPGMIEKLPHYGKYSYLSFLGDEPTNDVKGVWSSPDSPMQWVKPGTTASIQWDALPPLEPLGILPAKYMPEQLFSHVSALSSPALQGRALQSEGLTEAARYIADQFRAAGLQTVNGTYIQSWEQSVAGLGRVEMENVVAMIPGSNRDLSAQPVILGAHYDHLGVDADSGEIYYGADDNASGVSILIEMASKMASSYTPQRPILFVAFTGEESGLLGSKYFVENPPGAFETDDIFAMVNLDAVGRLEGKPIQVFSTDSAYELPFMAQGIGFTIGVPSDLPAETIASSDHVSFLNEGIPAIHVFSGTHNDYHRTSDSDEKLDLEGMSDVALWVEEAMFYLADNIDPLRVTLAGAEVVVQSAARGEREASLGTVPDFAYAGDGIRISGVTPGSAAEEAGLQDGDILLSFNGQQISDLQSYSNFLRESQPGDAVPVEVRRNQQTFTIEAVLKSR
;
A
#
# COMPACT_ATOMS: atom_id res chain seq x y z
N MET A 1 57.07 -45.68 -21.87
CA MET A 1 57.48 -44.44 -22.58
C MET A 1 56.22 -43.63 -22.80
N GLY A 2 56.01 -42.43 -22.29
CA GLY A 2 56.80 -41.54 -21.45
C GLY A 2 56.03 -40.22 -21.39
N LYS A 3 55.83 -39.70 -20.16
CA LYS A 3 55.77 -38.28 -19.75
C LYS A 3 55.30 -37.24 -20.78
N GLN A 4 54.20 -36.53 -20.51
CA GLN A 4 54.14 -35.33 -19.64
C GLN A 4 52.71 -34.78 -19.60
N SER A 5 52.15 -34.69 -18.40
CA SER A 5 50.84 -34.17 -18.04
C SER A 5 51.05 -33.09 -16.97
N THR A 6 50.75 -31.83 -17.28
CA THR A 6 50.56 -30.73 -16.32
C THR A 6 50.22 -29.48 -17.13
N GLN A 7 48.94 -29.09 -17.19
CA GLN A 7 48.47 -27.68 -17.22
C GLN A 7 46.93 -27.54 -17.26
N PHE A 8 46.14 -28.46 -16.68
CA PHE A 8 44.68 -28.28 -16.52
C PHE A 8 44.21 -29.06 -15.30
N LYS A 9 44.54 -28.53 -14.11
CA LYS A 9 44.08 -29.00 -12.80
C LYS A 9 44.41 -27.91 -11.77
N PHE A 10 43.57 -26.89 -11.71
CA PHE A 10 43.21 -26.10 -10.53
C PHE A 10 41.90 -25.38 -10.91
N ASP A 11 40.98 -25.26 -9.96
CA ASP A 11 39.61 -24.69 -10.08
C ASP A 11 38.44 -25.66 -10.31
N PHE A 12 38.52 -26.90 -9.79
CA PHE A 12 37.31 -27.73 -9.63
C PHE A 12 37.27 -28.54 -8.31
N LEU A 13 37.93 -28.05 -7.26
CA LEU A 13 38.01 -28.76 -5.97
C LEU A 13 38.14 -27.82 -4.77
N THR A 14 37.22 -26.86 -4.63
CA THR A 14 37.05 -26.00 -3.43
C THR A 14 35.59 -25.55 -3.26
N GLY A 15 34.63 -26.47 -3.41
CA GLY A 15 33.19 -26.15 -3.21
C GLY A 15 32.43 -27.09 -2.27
N PHE A 16 33.02 -28.22 -1.84
CA PHE A 16 32.26 -29.30 -1.20
C PHE A 16 32.68 -29.66 0.24
N LEU A 17 33.47 -28.81 0.90
CA LEU A 17 33.88 -28.99 2.30
C LEU A 17 33.95 -27.63 3.03
N ARG A 18 32.81 -26.93 3.11
CA ARG A 18 32.61 -25.82 4.07
C ARG A 18 31.17 -25.66 4.58
N ILE A 19 30.35 -26.70 4.45
CA ILE A 19 29.05 -26.81 5.12
C ILE A 19 29.17 -27.93 6.15
N GLN A 20 29.85 -27.64 7.27
CA GLN A 20 29.79 -28.41 8.54
C GLN A 20 30.66 -27.83 9.67
N ALA A 21 31.24 -26.63 9.52
CA ALA A 21 32.10 -26.01 10.54
C ALA A 21 31.68 -24.59 10.95
N CYS A 22 30.39 -24.24 10.89
CA CYS A 22 29.87 -22.94 11.36
C CYS A 22 28.88 -23.02 12.53
N ALA A 23 28.61 -24.22 13.07
CA ALA A 23 27.69 -24.43 14.19
C ALA A 23 28.36 -24.52 15.59
N ARG A 24 29.63 -24.14 15.73
CA ARG A 24 30.35 -24.20 17.03
C ARG A 24 31.13 -22.94 17.44
N ALA A 25 31.03 -21.86 16.69
CA ALA A 25 31.73 -20.60 16.97
C ALA A 25 30.80 -19.39 17.28
N ARG A 26 29.50 -19.63 17.50
CA ARG A 26 28.52 -18.60 17.91
C ARG A 26 28.17 -18.60 19.42
N LYS A 27 28.89 -19.36 20.26
CA LYS A 27 28.63 -19.47 21.72
C LYS A 27 29.77 -18.98 22.64
N GLN A 28 30.75 -18.24 22.14
CA GLN A 28 31.89 -17.79 22.98
C GLN A 28 32.44 -16.38 22.69
N ILE A 29 31.67 -15.49 22.04
CA ILE A 29 32.02 -14.07 21.87
C ILE A 29 30.80 -13.21 22.26
N LEU A 30 30.28 -13.46 23.46
CA LEU A 30 29.27 -12.61 24.11
C LEU A 30 29.48 -12.70 25.64
N SER A 31 30.71 -12.45 26.10
CA SER A 31 31.04 -12.41 27.53
C SER A 31 32.32 -11.64 27.89
N LEU A 32 32.86 -10.80 27.00
CA LEU A 32 34.08 -10.02 27.26
C LEU A 32 34.05 -8.60 26.68
N LEU A 33 32.87 -7.98 26.66
CA LEU A 33 32.68 -6.54 26.43
C LEU A 33 32.04 -5.95 27.70
N LEU A 34 32.85 -5.78 28.75
CA LEU A 34 32.62 -4.83 29.84
C LEU A 34 33.87 -4.79 30.72
N ALA A 35 34.38 -3.58 30.97
CA ALA A 35 35.54 -3.19 31.78
C ALA A 35 36.91 -3.15 31.05
N SER A 36 37.32 -1.97 30.55
CA SER A 36 38.36 -1.17 31.22
C SER A 36 38.68 0.14 30.48
N VAL A 37 38.50 1.21 31.23
CA VAL A 37 38.76 2.64 31.00
C VAL A 37 40.26 2.94 31.26
N PHE A 38 40.88 3.73 30.36
CA PHE A 38 42.05 4.64 30.52
C PHE A 38 43.53 4.16 30.61
N PHE A 39 44.37 4.98 29.92
CA PHE A 39 45.82 5.27 30.03
C PHE A 39 46.86 4.28 29.40
N VAL A 40 47.57 4.70 28.33
CA VAL A 40 48.94 5.30 28.32
C VAL A 40 49.51 5.41 26.87
N SER A 41 49.69 6.66 26.44
CA SER A 41 50.78 7.30 25.67
C SER A 41 51.90 6.48 24.96
N GLN A 42 52.10 6.87 23.68
CA GLN A 42 53.35 7.07 22.89
C GLN A 42 54.21 5.88 22.42
N ALA A 43 54.30 5.73 21.09
CA ALA A 43 55.55 5.45 20.37
C ALA A 43 55.48 5.86 18.88
N VAL A 44 56.07 7.02 18.60
CA VAL A 44 56.86 7.46 17.42
C VAL A 44 56.76 6.65 16.11
N ALA A 45 56.26 7.30 15.05
CA ALA A 45 56.66 7.05 13.66
C ALA A 45 56.97 8.39 12.96
N GLN A 46 58.13 8.50 12.32
CA GLN A 46 58.57 9.65 11.53
C GLN A 46 57.87 9.70 10.16
N PRO A 47 57.69 10.89 9.56
CA PRO A 47 56.88 11.08 8.37
C PRO A 47 57.69 10.84 7.09
N LEU A 48 57.08 10.12 6.13
CA LEU A 48 57.45 10.18 4.72
C LEU A 48 56.65 11.31 4.08
N SER A 49 57.39 12.27 3.53
CA SER A 49 56.91 13.41 2.74
C SER A 49 56.09 12.93 1.53
N GLN A 50 54.78 13.09 1.59
CA GLN A 50 53.92 13.25 0.41
C GLN A 50 53.42 14.69 0.37
N ALA A 51 53.49 15.29 -0.82
CA ALA A 51 53.03 16.64 -1.09
C ALA A 51 51.53 16.76 -0.74
N PRO A 52 51.06 17.92 -0.24
CA PRO A 52 49.65 18.12 -0.02
C PRO A 52 48.95 18.11 -1.39
N LEU A 53 48.03 17.17 -1.56
CA LEU A 53 46.91 17.38 -2.48
C LEU A 53 46.16 18.57 -1.90
N GLU A 54 46.09 19.65 -2.68
CA GLU A 54 45.25 20.80 -2.39
C GLU A 54 43.83 20.28 -2.20
N THR A 55 43.34 20.34 -0.97
CA THR A 55 41.90 20.32 -0.71
C THR A 55 41.35 21.56 -1.39
N GLU A 56 40.63 21.38 -2.50
CA GLU A 56 39.72 22.42 -2.97
C GLU A 56 38.79 22.73 -1.81
N GLU A 57 38.91 23.94 -1.25
CA GLU A 57 37.89 24.49 -0.38
C GLU A 57 36.59 24.46 -1.18
N VAL A 58 35.59 23.70 -0.69
CA VAL A 58 34.22 23.81 -1.18
C VAL A 58 33.82 25.27 -0.95
N VAL A 59 33.82 26.04 -2.03
CA VAL A 59 33.31 27.41 -2.01
C VAL A 59 31.79 27.26 -1.86
N VAL A 60 31.28 27.47 -0.64
CA VAL A 60 29.84 27.64 -0.45
C VAL A 60 29.45 28.88 -1.25
N GLU A 61 28.70 28.68 -2.34
CA GLU A 61 28.10 29.79 -3.05
C GLU A 61 27.18 30.52 -2.07
N GLU A 62 27.44 31.80 -1.84
CA GLU A 62 26.52 32.64 -1.06
C GLU A 62 25.18 32.66 -1.82
N LEU A 63 24.09 32.26 -1.16
CA LEU A 63 22.74 32.32 -1.72
C LEU A 63 22.14 33.72 -1.59
N ILE A 64 21.15 34.04 -2.43
CA ILE A 64 20.24 35.13 -2.11
C ILE A 64 19.45 34.71 -0.87
N HIS A 65 19.38 35.60 0.12
CA HIS A 65 18.63 35.36 1.35
C HIS A 65 17.53 36.40 1.54
N HIS A 66 16.28 35.96 1.64
CA HIS A 66 15.13 36.82 1.89
C HIS A 66 14.74 36.82 3.37
N SER A 67 14.74 37.99 4.00
CA SER A 67 14.18 38.17 5.35
C SER A 67 12.87 38.94 5.27
N LEU A 68 11.76 38.20 5.40
CA LEU A 68 10.41 38.61 5.02
C LEU A 68 9.58 38.96 6.26
N ARG A 69 9.02 40.17 6.29
CA ARG A 69 7.93 40.54 7.20
C ARG A 69 6.67 40.78 6.42
N ILE A 70 5.66 39.96 6.69
CA ILE A 70 4.49 39.84 5.85
C ILE A 70 3.25 40.23 6.66
N VAL A 71 2.42 41.10 6.11
CA VAL A 71 1.08 41.38 6.62
C VAL A 71 0.05 40.88 5.61
N LEU A 72 -0.78 39.93 6.02
CA LEU A 72 -1.83 39.33 5.19
C LEU A 72 -3.23 39.78 5.63
N ASP A 73 -4.07 40.16 4.67
CA ASP A 73 -5.52 40.30 4.84
C ASP A 73 -6.26 39.42 3.82
N PRO A 74 -6.52 38.15 4.17
CA PRO A 74 -7.13 37.19 3.24
C PRO A 74 -8.52 37.61 2.74
N LEU A 75 -9.29 38.33 3.58
CA LEU A 75 -10.64 38.79 3.27
C LEU A 75 -10.66 39.94 2.25
N SER A 76 -9.62 40.79 2.22
CA SER A 76 -9.45 41.80 1.17
C SER A 76 -8.46 41.39 0.07
N ARG A 77 -7.93 40.16 0.15
CA ARG A 77 -6.98 39.56 -0.80
C ARG A 77 -5.66 40.32 -0.88
N GLN A 78 -5.32 41.07 0.17
CA GLN A 78 -4.15 41.95 0.18
C GLN A 78 -2.97 41.27 0.88
N ILE A 79 -1.79 41.51 0.34
CA ILE A 79 -0.51 41.23 0.97
C ILE A 79 0.34 42.51 1.02
N THR A 80 1.06 42.70 2.12
CA THR A 80 2.14 43.68 2.23
C THR A 80 3.39 42.97 2.72
N VAL A 81 4.51 43.15 2.02
CA VAL A 81 5.78 42.52 2.37
C VAL A 81 6.86 43.59 2.52
N GLU A 82 7.56 43.56 3.64
CA GLU A 82 8.87 44.18 3.81
C GLU A 82 9.93 43.09 3.68
N ASP A 83 10.67 43.13 2.57
CA ASP A 83 11.67 42.14 2.21
C ASP A 83 13.07 42.74 2.32
N THR A 84 13.87 42.16 3.21
CA THR A 84 15.28 42.49 3.36
C THR A 84 16.13 41.38 2.72
N ILE A 85 16.70 41.68 1.56
CA ILE A 85 17.36 40.72 0.69
C ILE A 85 18.87 40.87 0.83
N SER A 86 19.54 39.81 1.27
CA SER A 86 21.01 39.74 1.31
C SER A 86 21.52 39.15 0.00
N LEU A 87 22.56 39.79 -0.58
CA LEU A 87 23.02 39.50 -1.94
C LEU A 87 24.41 38.83 -1.93
N PRO A 88 24.61 37.78 -2.74
CA PRO A 88 25.91 37.15 -2.93
C PRO A 88 26.94 38.16 -3.46
N ALA A 89 28.21 38.03 -3.06
CA ALA A 89 29.30 38.92 -3.48
C ALA A 89 29.34 39.18 -5.01
N ALA A 90 29.00 38.18 -5.82
CA ALA A 90 28.95 38.28 -7.28
C ALA A 90 27.90 39.27 -7.81
N MET A 91 26.79 39.46 -7.08
CA MET A 91 25.68 40.34 -7.47
C MET A 91 25.85 41.78 -6.98
N GLN A 92 26.68 42.02 -5.95
CA GLN A 92 26.83 43.32 -5.29
C GLN A 92 27.44 44.43 -6.18
N ALA A 93 28.13 44.06 -7.26
CA ALA A 93 28.83 45.00 -8.15
C ALA A 93 27.99 45.44 -9.36
N ASN A 94 26.87 44.78 -9.63
CA ASN A 94 26.05 44.99 -10.81
C ASN A 94 24.69 45.61 -10.45
N PRO A 95 24.07 46.35 -11.36
CA PRO A 95 22.64 46.58 -11.26
C PRO A 95 21.89 45.26 -11.33
N LEU A 96 20.82 45.14 -10.54
CA LEU A 96 20.02 43.92 -10.39
C LEU A 96 18.79 44.02 -11.30
N GLU A 97 18.52 42.99 -12.09
CA GLU A 97 17.24 42.80 -12.77
C GLU A 97 16.43 41.76 -11.99
N PHE A 98 15.14 42.03 -11.78
CA PHE A 98 14.24 41.06 -11.16
C PHE A 98 12.80 41.21 -11.67
N ALA A 99 12.04 40.13 -11.56
CA ALA A 99 10.61 40.09 -11.82
C ALA A 99 9.81 40.10 -10.50
N LEU A 100 8.62 40.68 -10.53
CA LEU A 100 7.65 40.63 -9.42
C LEU A 100 6.24 40.62 -10.00
N HIS A 101 5.29 40.00 -9.31
CA HIS A 101 3.88 39.97 -9.67
C HIS A 101 3.36 41.35 -10.08
N SER A 102 2.63 41.42 -11.18
CA SER A 102 2.26 42.68 -11.84
C SER A 102 1.30 43.55 -11.01
N ASN A 103 0.54 42.96 -10.10
CA ASN A 103 -0.33 43.69 -9.15
C ASN A 103 0.40 44.13 -7.86
N LEU A 104 1.64 43.69 -7.61
CA LEU A 104 2.41 44.11 -6.43
C LEU A 104 3.17 45.41 -6.74
N ILE A 105 2.86 46.46 -5.98
CA ILE A 105 3.42 47.80 -6.18
C ILE A 105 4.51 48.05 -5.14
N ILE A 106 5.73 48.31 -5.60
CA ILE A 106 6.85 48.68 -4.73
C ILE A 106 6.67 50.14 -4.24
N SER A 107 6.44 50.29 -2.95
CA SER A 107 6.21 51.57 -2.27
C SER A 107 7.50 52.19 -1.68
N ASN A 108 8.47 51.35 -1.32
CA ASN A 108 9.76 51.77 -0.78
C ASN A 108 10.89 50.86 -1.28
N ASN A 109 12.09 51.41 -1.46
CA ASN A 109 13.28 50.65 -1.86
C ASN A 109 14.56 51.32 -1.38
N SER A 110 15.63 50.55 -1.20
CA SER A 110 16.92 51.03 -0.68
C SER A 110 17.95 51.45 -1.76
N GLY A 111 17.50 51.74 -2.99
CA GLY A 111 18.33 52.04 -4.16
C GLY A 111 17.69 53.00 -5.18
N ASN A 112 18.15 52.92 -6.43
CA ASN A 112 17.52 53.61 -7.57
C ASN A 112 16.80 52.57 -8.44
N LEU A 113 15.48 52.49 -8.28
CA LEU A 113 14.60 51.55 -8.97
C LEU A 113 14.06 52.15 -10.27
N ARG A 114 14.14 51.40 -11.37
CA ARG A 114 13.56 51.72 -12.67
C ARG A 114 12.76 50.54 -13.21
N THR A 115 11.51 50.76 -13.59
CA THR A 115 10.69 49.76 -14.28
C THR A 115 11.12 49.62 -15.75
N LEU A 116 11.34 48.40 -16.23
CA LEU A 116 11.79 48.09 -17.59
C LEU A 116 10.64 47.86 -18.56
N SER A 117 9.60 47.12 -18.13
CA SER A 117 8.34 46.92 -18.85
C SER A 117 7.16 47.05 -17.88
N GLN A 118 6.07 47.69 -18.33
CA GLN A 118 4.78 47.78 -17.63
C GLN A 118 3.69 46.96 -18.34
N ALA A 119 4.05 46.21 -19.38
CA ALA A 119 3.16 45.27 -20.03
C ALA A 119 3.46 43.88 -19.46
N PRO A 120 2.43 43.11 -19.02
CA PRO A 120 2.61 41.74 -18.57
C PRO A 120 3.44 40.95 -19.59
N ASP A 121 4.60 40.48 -19.18
CA ASP A 121 5.43 39.60 -20.00
C ASP A 121 5.05 38.16 -19.65
N GLN A 122 4.22 37.52 -20.47
CA GLN A 122 3.99 36.07 -20.37
C GLN A 122 5.14 35.27 -21.01
N SER A 123 6.14 35.94 -21.60
CA SER A 123 7.26 35.33 -22.33
C SER A 123 8.59 35.38 -21.58
N SER A 124 8.61 35.77 -20.30
CA SER A 124 9.79 35.57 -19.46
C SER A 124 9.99 34.07 -19.26
N GLY A 125 11.11 33.53 -19.75
CA GLY A 125 11.46 32.11 -19.71
C GLY A 125 11.67 31.50 -18.31
N SER A 126 11.05 32.03 -17.26
CA SER A 126 10.84 31.34 -16.00
C SER A 126 9.56 30.51 -16.13
N SER A 127 9.61 29.38 -16.83
CA SER A 127 8.67 28.31 -16.53
C SER A 127 8.84 28.00 -15.04
N ALA A 128 7.75 27.89 -14.28
CA ALA A 128 7.82 27.31 -12.96
C ALA A 128 8.36 25.89 -13.16
N ILE A 129 9.63 25.67 -12.85
CA ILE A 129 10.30 24.39 -12.95
C ILE A 129 10.44 23.94 -11.51
N GLY A 130 9.93 22.75 -11.21
CA GLY A 130 9.83 22.21 -9.88
C GLY A 130 8.94 20.97 -9.88
N ILE A 131 8.97 20.21 -8.79
CA ILE A 131 8.35 18.89 -8.68
C ILE A 131 6.83 18.93 -8.85
N ASN A 132 6.20 20.00 -8.38
CA ASN A 132 4.76 20.22 -8.47
C ASN A 132 4.34 20.97 -9.75
N SER A 133 5.26 21.17 -10.71
CA SER A 133 4.97 21.87 -11.95
C SER A 133 4.42 20.94 -13.02
N THR A 134 3.16 21.13 -13.37
CA THR A 134 2.45 20.44 -14.46
C THR A 134 2.43 21.25 -15.76
N GLY A 135 3.27 22.30 -15.87
CA GLY A 135 3.29 23.21 -17.03
C GLY A 135 2.24 24.33 -16.96
N GLY A 136 1.74 24.63 -15.76
CA GLY A 136 0.68 25.61 -15.49
C GLY A 136 1.04 27.09 -15.72
N SER A 137 0.02 27.94 -15.57
CA SER A 137 0.10 29.40 -15.78
C SER A 137 1.01 30.07 -14.74
N VAL A 138 2.04 30.78 -15.21
CA VAL A 138 2.86 31.69 -14.37
C VAL A 138 2.16 33.04 -14.25
N ALA A 139 2.20 33.63 -13.05
CA ALA A 139 1.55 34.91 -12.84
C ALA A 139 2.14 36.03 -13.72
N PRO A 140 1.33 36.98 -14.20
CA PRO A 140 1.84 38.11 -14.99
C PRO A 140 2.80 38.96 -14.17
N THR A 141 3.99 39.25 -14.70
CA THR A 141 5.05 40.00 -13.98
C THR A 141 5.34 41.39 -14.56
N ASN A 142 5.89 42.25 -13.70
CA ASN A 142 6.61 43.47 -14.10
C ASN A 142 8.11 43.26 -13.87
N ARG A 143 8.95 43.74 -14.80
CA ARG A 143 10.41 43.69 -14.67
C ARG A 143 10.99 45.00 -14.14
N TYR A 144 11.93 44.88 -13.23
CA TYR A 144 12.58 46.00 -12.56
C TYR A 144 14.10 45.95 -12.70
N PHE A 145 14.70 47.13 -12.72
CA PHE A 145 16.14 47.32 -12.66
C PHE A 145 16.47 48.15 -11.42
N LEU A 146 17.21 47.58 -10.46
CA LEU A 146 17.59 48.22 -9.21
C LEU A 146 19.10 48.43 -9.18
N THR A 147 19.54 49.66 -8.98
CA THR A 147 20.95 49.94 -8.65
C THR A 147 21.07 50.15 -7.14
N PRO A 148 21.74 49.25 -6.39
CA PRO A 148 21.92 49.39 -4.95
C PRO A 148 22.68 50.67 -4.61
N SER A 149 22.32 51.32 -3.49
CA SER A 149 23.06 52.49 -3.03
C SER A 149 24.45 52.08 -2.50
N ALA A 150 25.44 52.98 -2.53
CA ALA A 150 26.80 52.65 -2.10
C ALA A 150 26.94 52.23 -0.62
N ARG A 151 25.89 52.41 0.20
CA ARG A 151 25.83 51.95 1.60
C ARG A 151 25.16 50.58 1.78
N ASN A 152 24.49 50.08 0.75
CA ASN A 152 23.58 48.93 0.79
C ASN A 152 23.95 47.92 -0.31
N ARG A 153 25.25 47.70 -0.53
CA ARG A 153 25.71 46.79 -1.61
C ARG A 153 25.51 45.33 -1.28
N GLU A 154 25.56 44.99 0.01
CA GLU A 154 25.41 43.63 0.54
C GLU A 154 23.94 43.27 0.83
N GLN A 155 23.08 44.28 1.00
CA GLN A 155 21.69 44.08 1.42
C GLN A 155 20.77 45.15 0.81
N ILE A 156 19.67 44.74 0.20
CA ILE A 156 18.61 45.62 -0.31
C ILE A 156 17.34 45.46 0.51
N VAL A 157 16.51 46.51 0.57
CA VAL A 157 15.22 46.47 1.24
C VAL A 157 14.16 46.91 0.24
N LEU A 158 13.10 46.11 0.10
CA LEU A 158 11.94 46.38 -0.74
C LEU A 158 10.68 46.32 0.11
N VAL A 159 9.77 47.28 -0.07
CA VAL A 159 8.42 47.21 0.53
C VAL A 159 7.40 47.27 -0.58
N TYR A 160 6.60 46.22 -0.72
CA TYR A 160 5.60 46.09 -1.77
C TYR A 160 4.28 45.54 -1.25
N SER A 161 3.20 45.88 -1.94
CA SER A 161 1.85 45.49 -1.54
C SER A 161 0.91 45.41 -2.73
N GLY A 162 -0.12 44.57 -2.65
CA GLY A 162 -1.16 44.47 -3.67
C GLY A 162 -2.05 43.24 -3.49
N GLU A 163 -2.80 42.92 -4.56
CA GLU A 163 -3.70 41.77 -4.62
C GLU A 163 -3.10 40.61 -5.42
N ILE A 164 -3.19 39.40 -4.87
CA ILE A 164 -2.89 38.14 -5.57
C ILE A 164 -4.14 37.25 -5.47
N TYR A 165 -4.78 37.01 -6.60
CA TYR A 165 -6.02 36.23 -6.67
C TYR A 165 -6.15 35.59 -8.05
N ASP A 166 -5.68 34.36 -8.16
CA ASP A 166 -5.85 33.51 -9.32
C ASP A 166 -6.63 32.25 -8.91
N LEU A 167 -7.79 32.03 -9.52
CA LEU A 167 -8.63 30.88 -9.16
C LEU A 167 -7.98 29.59 -9.65
N ALA A 168 -8.10 28.53 -8.85
CA ALA A 168 -7.67 27.21 -9.29
C ALA A 168 -8.57 26.76 -10.46
N GLU A 169 -7.98 26.56 -11.63
CA GLU A 169 -8.68 26.11 -12.84
C GLU A 169 -8.13 24.76 -13.31
N GLN A 170 -9.00 23.92 -13.87
CA GLN A 170 -8.62 22.63 -14.42
C GLN A 170 -8.10 22.82 -15.85
N ASN A 171 -6.80 22.65 -16.05
CA ASN A 171 -6.19 22.72 -17.37
C ASN A 171 -6.38 21.39 -18.12
N SER A 172 -7.19 21.43 -19.19
CA SER A 172 -7.48 20.36 -20.17
C SER A 172 -8.47 19.25 -19.75
N ALA A 173 -9.36 18.90 -20.70
CA ALA A 173 -10.45 17.92 -20.54
C ALA A 173 -10.04 16.46 -20.84
N GLU A 174 -8.81 16.22 -21.34
CA GLU A 174 -8.28 14.85 -21.51
C GLU A 174 -7.95 14.19 -20.16
N TYR A 175 -7.93 14.99 -19.09
CA TYR A 175 -7.52 14.57 -17.77
C TYR A 175 -8.70 14.37 -16.84
N ALA A 176 -9.09 13.12 -16.78
CA ALA A 176 -9.95 12.54 -15.79
C ALA A 176 -9.28 12.51 -14.36
N GLN A 177 -8.06 13.05 -14.21
CA GLN A 177 -7.28 13.15 -12.95
C GLN A 177 -6.49 14.47 -12.81
N SER A 178 -6.79 15.53 -13.57
CA SER A 178 -6.07 16.80 -13.41
C SER A 178 -6.57 17.54 -12.17
N PHE A 179 -5.67 17.81 -11.23
CA PHE A 179 -5.93 18.77 -10.16
C PHE A 179 -6.07 20.18 -10.74
N SER A 180 -6.80 21.04 -10.04
CA SER A 180 -6.90 22.44 -10.41
C SER A 180 -5.60 23.16 -10.05
N GLU A 181 -5.10 24.00 -10.95
CA GLU A 181 -3.85 24.74 -10.79
C GLU A 181 -4.13 26.23 -10.62
N THR A 182 -3.29 26.90 -9.85
CA THR A 182 -3.32 28.36 -9.67
C THR A 182 -1.89 28.88 -9.70
N SER A 183 -1.69 30.06 -10.29
CA SER A 183 -0.42 30.76 -10.11
C SER A 183 -0.23 31.26 -8.68
N GLY A 184 -1.31 31.49 -7.92
CA GLY A 184 -1.27 31.92 -6.52
C GLY A 184 -2.57 32.58 -6.09
N ILE A 185 -2.99 32.35 -4.85
CA ILE A 185 -4.29 32.81 -4.36
C ILE A 185 -4.22 33.28 -2.91
N ILE A 186 -4.81 34.45 -2.65
CA ILE A 186 -5.13 34.96 -1.32
C ILE A 186 -6.64 35.17 -1.28
N SER A 187 -7.35 34.45 -0.42
CA SER A 187 -8.81 34.53 -0.32
C SER A 187 -9.32 34.24 1.09
N ASP A 188 -10.63 34.37 1.31
CA ASP A 188 -11.28 34.00 2.56
C ASP A 188 -11.32 32.48 2.80
N GLN A 189 -11.02 31.65 1.78
CA GLN A 189 -10.90 30.20 1.91
C GLN A 189 -9.52 29.74 2.40
N GLY A 190 -8.48 30.50 2.06
CA GLY A 190 -7.09 30.21 2.37
C GLY A 190 -6.12 31.02 1.51
N VAL A 191 -4.82 30.84 1.79
CA VAL A 191 -3.68 31.41 1.07
C VAL A 191 -2.82 30.27 0.55
N TYR A 192 -2.43 30.36 -0.72
CA TYR A 192 -1.41 29.52 -1.35
C TYR A 192 -0.55 30.41 -2.25
N LEU A 193 0.73 30.54 -1.91
CA LEU A 193 1.73 31.25 -2.71
C LEU A 193 2.96 30.35 -2.90
N ASN A 194 3.45 30.32 -4.13
CA ASN A 194 4.63 29.58 -4.60
C ASN A 194 5.44 30.48 -5.56
N LYS A 195 6.51 29.98 -6.21
CA LYS A 195 7.27 30.71 -7.25
C LYS A 195 6.39 31.16 -8.42
N ALA A 196 5.43 30.30 -8.79
CA ALA A 196 4.24 30.57 -9.64
C ALA A 196 3.71 32.00 -9.55
N SER A 197 3.50 32.40 -8.30
CA SER A 197 2.78 33.62 -7.94
C SER A 197 3.63 34.87 -8.06
N MET A 198 4.97 34.72 -8.20
CA MET A 198 5.90 35.85 -8.27
C MET A 198 5.71 36.83 -7.10
N TRP A 199 5.33 36.29 -5.93
CA TRP A 199 4.97 37.07 -4.74
C TRP A 199 6.17 37.69 -4.03
N ILE A 200 7.35 37.12 -4.24
CA ILE A 200 8.65 37.69 -3.88
C ILE A 200 9.45 38.06 -5.16
N PRO A 201 10.42 38.98 -5.08
CA PRO A 201 11.30 39.31 -6.20
C PRO A 201 12.11 38.11 -6.69
N ASP A 202 11.98 37.77 -7.98
CA ASP A 202 12.76 36.72 -8.64
C ASP A 202 13.94 37.35 -9.41
N PHE A 203 15.18 37.04 -9.02
CA PHE A 203 16.39 37.56 -9.67
C PHE A 203 16.92 36.64 -10.78
N GLY A 204 16.19 35.57 -11.12
CA GLY A 204 16.66 34.50 -11.99
C GLY A 204 17.66 33.58 -11.28
N ASP A 205 17.60 33.53 -9.95
CA ASP A 205 18.34 32.63 -9.09
C ASP A 205 17.73 31.22 -9.10
N ASP A 206 18.61 30.22 -9.12
CA ASP A 206 18.21 28.81 -9.16
C ASP A 206 17.80 28.28 -7.77
N LEU A 207 18.46 28.77 -6.70
CA LEU A 207 18.24 28.40 -5.30
C LEU A 207 18.40 29.63 -4.38
N LEU A 208 17.62 29.67 -3.30
CA LEU A 208 17.61 30.74 -2.30
C LEU A 208 17.51 30.20 -0.88
N SER A 209 17.65 31.07 0.12
CA SER A 209 17.31 30.80 1.53
C SER A 209 16.39 31.90 2.06
N PHE A 210 15.67 31.66 3.16
CA PHE A 210 14.78 32.68 3.70
C PHE A 210 14.51 32.55 5.20
N ASP A 211 14.11 33.66 5.81
CA ASP A 211 13.35 33.69 7.05
C ASP A 211 12.09 34.54 6.87
N MET A 212 10.97 34.14 7.46
CA MET A 212 9.71 34.87 7.36
C MET A 212 8.97 34.97 8.69
N GLU A 213 8.26 36.08 8.86
CA GLU A 213 7.33 36.34 9.95
C GLU A 213 6.01 36.86 9.36
N VAL A 214 4.91 36.18 9.66
CA VAL A 214 3.58 36.48 9.11
C VAL A 214 2.66 37.03 10.20
N GLU A 215 2.17 38.25 9.98
CA GLU A 215 1.11 38.87 10.76
C GLU A 215 -0.20 38.90 9.96
N PHE A 216 -1.31 38.55 10.60
CA PHE A 216 -2.64 38.66 9.99
C PHE A 216 -3.34 39.95 10.40
N ALA A 217 -4.07 40.55 9.46
CA ALA A 217 -4.97 41.65 9.74
C ALA A 217 -6.05 41.26 10.77
N ASP A 218 -6.68 42.26 11.38
CA ASP A 218 -7.68 42.09 12.44
C ASP A 218 -8.82 41.11 12.09
N THR A 219 -9.11 41.03 10.80
CA THR A 219 -10.13 40.20 10.16
C THR A 219 -9.78 38.71 10.14
N ALA A 220 -8.51 38.34 10.26
CA ALA A 220 -7.98 36.97 10.19
C ALA A 220 -7.03 36.63 11.35
N ARG A 221 -7.16 37.28 12.52
CA ARG A 221 -6.25 37.09 13.67
C ARG A 221 -6.10 35.67 14.21
N ASN A 222 -7.04 34.77 13.90
CA ASN A 222 -7.01 33.37 14.31
C ASN A 222 -6.36 32.45 13.26
N TRP A 223 -5.90 33.00 12.14
CA TRP A 223 -5.26 32.21 11.08
C TRP A 223 -3.82 31.87 11.46
N THR A 224 -3.37 30.74 10.94
CA THR A 224 -1.99 30.26 11.09
C THR A 224 -1.37 30.14 9.69
N ALA A 225 -0.10 30.56 9.58
CA ALA A 225 0.71 30.44 8.39
C ALA A 225 1.70 29.28 8.55
N VAL A 226 1.97 28.59 7.45
CA VAL A 226 2.91 27.48 7.37
C VAL A 226 3.72 27.58 6.07
N SER A 227 5.00 27.27 6.18
CA SER A 227 6.00 27.30 5.11
C SER A 227 6.94 26.10 5.27
N GLN A 228 7.85 25.89 4.32
CA GLN A 228 8.92 24.92 4.49
C GLN A 228 9.95 25.36 5.56
N GLY A 229 10.72 24.39 6.07
CA GLY A 229 11.82 24.62 7.01
C GLY A 229 11.40 24.61 8.48
N ASP A 230 12.18 25.27 9.32
CA ASP A 230 12.08 25.23 10.78
C ASP A 230 11.18 26.34 11.33
N ARG A 231 10.51 26.08 12.46
CA ARG A 231 9.78 27.11 13.23
C ARG A 231 10.76 28.02 13.99
N ARG A 232 10.49 29.33 14.04
CA ARG A 232 11.40 30.32 14.66
C ARG A 232 10.84 30.99 15.93
N GLY A 233 11.44 30.68 17.10
CA GLY A 233 11.51 31.55 18.29
C GLY A 233 10.20 31.97 18.99
N GLU A 234 10.30 32.87 19.99
CA GLU A 234 9.18 33.35 20.85
C GLU A 234 8.06 34.12 20.11
N SER A 235 8.20 34.35 18.79
CA SER A 235 7.31 35.16 17.94
C SER A 235 5.97 34.49 17.56
N GLY A 236 5.75 33.23 17.95
CA GLY A 236 4.47 32.52 17.74
C GLY A 236 4.44 31.60 16.51
N GLU A 237 3.28 30.98 16.28
CA GLU A 237 3.01 29.88 15.33
C GLU A 237 3.20 30.25 13.83
N ASN A 238 3.59 31.48 13.50
CA ASN A 238 3.58 32.07 12.15
C ASN A 238 4.97 32.52 11.65
N ALA A 239 6.05 31.99 12.22
CA ALA A 239 7.42 32.32 11.84
C ALA A 239 8.20 31.09 11.39
N TRP A 240 8.82 31.17 10.21
CA TRP A 240 9.45 30.05 9.51
C TRP A 240 10.80 30.45 8.94
N GLN A 241 11.74 29.51 8.88
CA GLN A 241 13.09 29.76 8.36
C GLN A 241 13.63 28.53 7.65
N SER A 242 14.35 28.75 6.55
CA SER A 242 15.17 27.74 5.91
C SER A 242 16.53 28.35 5.55
N ASP A 243 17.57 27.88 6.25
CA ASP A 243 18.96 28.25 5.97
C ASP A 243 19.56 27.39 4.84
N GLU A 244 18.91 26.26 4.53
CA GLU A 244 19.31 25.35 3.46
C GLU A 244 18.83 25.87 2.09
N PRO A 245 19.51 25.52 0.98
CA PRO A 245 19.09 25.90 -0.37
C PRO A 245 17.69 25.37 -0.75
N MET A 246 16.81 26.28 -1.21
CA MET A 246 15.43 26.00 -1.65
C MET A 246 15.18 26.53 -3.08
N GLU A 247 14.42 25.80 -3.90
CA GLU A 247 14.04 26.26 -5.26
C GLU A 247 13.05 27.44 -5.25
N GLU A 248 12.26 27.55 -4.18
CA GLU A 248 11.21 28.55 -4.00
C GLU A 248 10.80 28.75 -2.54
N VAL A 249 9.92 29.72 -2.27
CA VAL A 249 9.34 29.96 -0.94
C VAL A 249 7.82 29.74 -1.01
N TYR A 250 7.33 28.78 -0.24
CA TYR A 250 5.90 28.52 -0.09
C TYR A 250 5.31 29.32 1.08
N LEU A 251 4.13 29.90 0.90
CA LEU A 251 3.34 30.47 1.99
C LEU A 251 1.92 29.96 1.91
N ILE A 252 1.57 29.09 2.86
CA ILE A 252 0.23 28.55 3.02
C ILE A 252 -0.38 29.14 4.29
N ALA A 253 -1.64 29.55 4.25
CA ALA A 253 -2.34 29.98 5.45
C ALA A 253 -3.84 29.72 5.39
N ALA A 254 -4.40 29.34 6.53
CA ALA A 254 -5.84 29.22 6.73
C ALA A 254 -6.17 29.33 8.22
N ASN A 255 -7.46 29.25 8.55
CA ASN A 255 -7.91 29.03 9.92
C ASN A 255 -7.74 27.55 10.31
N PHE A 256 -6.50 27.13 10.55
CA PHE A 256 -6.16 25.75 10.87
C PHE A 256 -6.37 25.40 12.35
N THR A 257 -6.70 24.14 12.59
CA THR A 257 -6.44 23.44 13.85
C THR A 257 -5.16 22.65 13.66
N VAL A 258 -4.19 22.85 14.56
CA VAL A 258 -2.85 22.26 14.44
C VAL A 258 -2.70 21.14 15.46
N TYR A 259 -2.26 19.98 14.97
CA TYR A 259 -1.88 18.83 15.76
C TYR A 259 -0.38 18.59 15.58
N SER A 260 0.29 18.14 16.64
CA SER A 260 1.74 17.95 16.65
C SER A 260 2.13 16.78 17.53
N GLN A 261 3.10 16.02 17.05
CA GLN A 261 3.76 14.93 17.76
C GLN A 261 5.26 14.99 17.49
N GLN A 262 6.07 14.58 18.47
CA GLN A 262 7.51 14.44 18.29
C GLN A 262 7.82 12.98 17.96
N SER A 263 8.50 12.76 16.82
CA SER A 263 9.00 11.45 16.39
C SER A 263 10.51 11.54 16.24
N ASP A 264 11.24 10.95 17.19
CA ASP A 264 12.70 11.13 17.33
C ASP A 264 13.10 12.62 17.25
N ASP A 265 13.92 13.01 16.27
CA ASP A 265 14.39 14.39 16.06
C ASP A 265 13.47 15.21 15.11
N ILE A 266 12.34 14.64 14.67
CA ILE A 266 11.44 15.22 13.66
C ILE A 266 10.08 15.59 14.30
N GLU A 267 9.65 16.84 14.12
CA GLU A 267 8.30 17.28 14.48
C GLU A 267 7.30 16.87 13.39
N VAL A 268 6.36 15.98 13.73
CA VAL A 268 5.29 15.54 12.82
C VAL A 268 4.03 16.34 13.09
N LEU A 269 3.43 16.92 12.05
CA LEU A 269 2.36 17.91 12.15
C LEU A 269 1.17 17.57 11.25
N ALA A 270 -0.02 17.97 11.67
CA ALA A 270 -1.21 18.02 10.81
C ALA A 270 -1.94 19.37 10.97
N TYR A 271 -2.17 20.05 9.86
CA TYR A 271 -2.91 21.30 9.76
C TYR A 271 -4.26 21.04 9.10
N LEU A 272 -5.34 21.02 9.89
CA LEU A 272 -6.68 20.75 9.39
C LEU A 272 -7.55 22.00 9.47
N ARG A 273 -8.27 22.32 8.39
CA ARG A 273 -9.25 23.42 8.33
C ARG A 273 -10.48 23.13 9.18
N GLN A 274 -10.81 21.86 9.35
CA GLN A 274 -11.84 21.38 10.28
C GLN A 274 -11.20 20.55 11.39
N PRO A 275 -11.49 20.80 12.68
CA PRO A 275 -10.95 20.01 13.78
C PRO A 275 -11.34 18.53 13.64
N ASP A 276 -10.34 17.67 13.47
CA ASP A 276 -10.50 16.21 13.43
C ASP A 276 -9.24 15.54 14.01
N PRO A 277 -9.18 15.32 15.34
CA PRO A 277 -8.00 14.74 15.97
C PRO A 277 -7.70 13.31 15.50
N ASN A 278 -8.75 12.54 15.14
CA ASN A 278 -8.58 11.14 14.73
C ASN A 278 -7.95 11.09 13.34
N LEU A 279 -8.40 11.94 12.41
CA LEU A 279 -7.77 12.07 11.10
C LEU A 279 -6.32 12.55 11.21
N ALA A 280 -6.06 13.56 12.04
CA ALA A 280 -4.71 14.04 12.28
C ALA A 280 -3.78 12.92 12.77
N THR A 281 -4.20 12.15 13.77
CA THR A 281 -3.45 10.99 14.28
C THR A 281 -3.15 9.98 13.16
N LYS A 282 -4.13 9.60 12.33
CA LYS A 282 -3.91 8.62 11.25
C LYS A 282 -2.76 9.03 10.33
N TYR A 283 -2.68 10.30 9.96
CA TYR A 283 -1.60 10.82 9.11
C TYR A 283 -0.28 10.98 9.86
N MET A 284 -0.30 11.39 11.13
CA MET A 284 0.93 11.48 11.93
C MET A 284 1.54 10.08 12.11
N ASP A 285 0.75 9.08 12.52
CA ASP A 285 1.18 7.68 12.64
C ASP A 285 1.73 7.14 11.31
N ALA A 286 1.06 7.41 10.19
CA ALA A 286 1.53 7.00 8.87
C ALA A 286 2.87 7.67 8.50
N THR A 287 3.04 8.94 8.84
CA THR A 287 4.30 9.68 8.62
C THR A 287 5.45 9.02 9.38
N GLU A 288 5.28 8.74 10.68
CA GLU A 288 6.31 8.07 11.48
C GLU A 288 6.71 6.72 10.88
N ARG A 289 5.73 5.92 10.44
CA ARG A 289 5.99 4.62 9.81
C ARG A 289 6.74 4.75 8.49
N TYR A 290 6.42 5.74 7.66
CA TYR A 290 7.11 5.96 6.39
C TYR A 290 8.51 6.53 6.56
N LEU A 291 8.73 7.41 7.54
CA LEU A 291 10.09 7.83 7.90
C LEU A 291 10.93 6.62 8.35
N ALA A 292 10.37 5.75 9.21
CA ALA A 292 11.04 4.52 9.65
C ALA A 292 11.30 3.50 8.51
N LEU A 293 10.53 3.53 7.42
CA LEU A 293 10.80 2.77 6.20
C LEU A 293 11.96 3.38 5.40
N TYR A 294 11.93 4.69 5.16
CA TYR A 294 12.83 5.34 4.19
C TYR A 294 14.19 5.72 4.76
N GLU A 295 14.31 6.10 6.03
CA GLU A 295 15.60 6.48 6.63
C GLU A 295 16.65 5.36 6.54
N PRO A 296 16.33 4.08 6.85
CA PRO A 296 17.27 2.98 6.64
C PRO A 296 17.67 2.81 5.17
N LEU A 297 16.78 3.09 4.22
CA LEU A 297 17.04 2.92 2.79
C LEU A 297 17.91 4.06 2.22
N LEU A 298 17.65 5.30 2.63
CA LEU A 298 18.13 6.51 1.94
C LEU A 298 19.06 7.38 2.80
N GLY A 299 19.00 7.26 4.13
CA GLY A 299 19.66 8.13 5.10
C GLY A 299 18.70 9.10 5.78
N ASP A 300 19.19 9.78 6.81
CA ASP A 300 18.40 10.65 7.70
C ASP A 300 17.53 11.65 6.95
N TYR A 301 16.30 11.84 7.41
CA TYR A 301 15.36 12.77 6.81
C TYR A 301 15.91 14.21 6.77
N PRO A 302 15.72 14.98 5.68
CA PRO A 302 16.45 16.23 5.48
C PRO A 302 16.01 17.43 6.32
N PHE A 303 14.82 17.41 6.92
CA PHE A 303 14.21 18.55 7.59
C PHE A 303 13.92 18.27 9.06
N SER A 304 13.72 19.31 9.89
CA SER A 304 13.33 19.13 11.30
C SER A 304 11.86 18.78 11.50
N LYS A 305 11.03 18.87 10.44
CA LYS A 305 9.60 18.59 10.50
C LYS A 305 9.06 17.95 9.21
N PHE A 306 7.93 17.28 9.35
CA PHE A 306 7.04 16.94 8.24
C PHE A 306 5.59 17.28 8.60
N ALA A 307 4.85 17.91 7.70
CA ALA A 307 3.45 18.27 7.95
C ALA A 307 2.49 17.78 6.86
N LEU A 308 1.35 17.19 7.26
CA LEU A 308 0.16 17.18 6.42
C LEU A 308 -0.53 18.55 6.52
N ILE A 309 -0.91 19.13 5.37
CA ILE A 309 -1.72 20.34 5.33
C ILE A 309 -2.97 20.11 4.49
N GLU A 310 -4.13 20.36 5.08
CA GLU A 310 -5.43 20.32 4.38
C GLU A 310 -5.60 21.57 3.51
N ASN A 311 -5.79 21.35 2.22
CA ASN A 311 -5.99 22.39 1.23
C ASN A 311 -7.47 22.75 1.06
N PHE A 312 -7.75 23.91 0.48
CA PHE A 312 -9.11 24.38 0.21
C PHE A 312 -9.61 24.11 -1.22
N TRP A 313 -8.85 23.34 -2.00
CA TRP A 313 -9.28 22.66 -3.22
C TRP A 313 -8.53 21.33 -3.35
N GLU A 314 -8.99 20.44 -4.24
CA GLU A 314 -8.37 19.12 -4.37
C GLU A 314 -6.98 19.20 -5.01
N THR A 315 -5.96 18.72 -4.28
CA THR A 315 -4.54 18.66 -4.68
C THR A 315 -3.85 17.42 -4.14
N GLY A 316 -2.70 17.09 -4.73
CA GLY A 316 -1.69 16.17 -4.19
C GLY A 316 -0.30 16.71 -4.50
N TYR A 317 0.26 17.52 -3.59
CA TYR A 317 1.55 18.18 -3.80
C TYR A 317 2.56 17.81 -2.71
N GLY A 318 3.78 17.47 -3.12
CA GLY A 318 4.91 17.15 -2.26
C GLY A 318 5.85 18.33 -2.14
N MET A 319 5.84 19.01 -1.00
CA MET A 319 6.64 20.21 -0.74
C MET A 319 7.83 19.86 0.17
N PRO A 320 8.88 20.70 0.22
CA PRO A 320 9.94 20.52 1.21
C PRO A 320 9.34 20.61 2.62
N SER A 321 9.49 19.57 3.44
CA SER A 321 9.00 19.44 4.82
C SER A 321 7.48 19.39 5.04
N PHE A 322 6.66 19.26 3.99
CA PHE A 322 5.21 19.08 4.13
C PHE A 322 4.55 18.61 2.83
N THR A 323 3.31 18.13 2.91
CA THR A 323 2.45 17.87 1.75
C THR A 323 1.14 18.63 1.86
N LEU A 324 0.59 19.05 0.72
CA LEU A 324 -0.66 19.81 0.62
C LEU A 324 -1.71 18.99 -0.13
N LEU A 325 -2.66 18.43 0.63
CA LEU A 325 -3.67 17.50 0.12
C LEU A 325 -5.08 18.08 0.22
N GLY A 326 -5.93 17.73 -0.74
CA GLY A 326 -7.33 18.19 -0.80
C GLY A 326 -8.21 17.75 0.36
N GLU A 327 -9.25 18.53 0.66
CA GLU A 327 -10.22 18.25 1.72
C GLU A 327 -10.90 16.88 1.52
N GLN A 328 -11.32 16.53 0.31
CA GLN A 328 -11.90 15.19 0.08
C GLN A 328 -10.82 14.12 0.05
N VAL A 329 -9.69 14.40 -0.59
CA VAL A 329 -8.56 13.48 -0.72
C VAL A 329 -8.11 12.94 0.64
N ILE A 330 -7.88 13.80 1.63
CA ILE A 330 -7.34 13.35 2.92
C ILE A 330 -8.26 12.38 3.67
N ARG A 331 -9.56 12.35 3.34
CA ARG A 331 -10.56 11.51 3.99
C ARG A 331 -10.72 10.14 3.31
N PHE A 332 -10.10 9.92 2.16
CA PHE A 332 -10.10 8.61 1.53
C PHE A 332 -9.06 7.69 2.19
N PRO A 333 -9.46 6.51 2.72
CA PRO A 333 -8.54 5.64 3.46
C PRO A 333 -7.32 5.18 2.65
N PHE A 334 -7.51 4.88 1.36
CA PHE A 334 -6.45 4.38 0.48
C PHE A 334 -5.32 5.38 0.21
N ILE A 335 -5.51 6.68 0.48
CA ILE A 335 -4.49 7.71 0.22
C ILE A 335 -3.25 7.49 1.10
N LEU A 336 -3.45 6.98 2.32
CA LEU A 336 -2.37 6.69 3.25
C LEU A 336 -1.41 5.62 2.68
N GLU A 337 -1.88 4.71 1.85
CA GLU A 337 -1.09 3.57 1.31
C GLU A 337 -0.72 3.72 -0.16
N SER A 338 -1.22 4.76 -0.84
CA SER A 338 -0.94 5.02 -2.26
C SER A 338 -0.14 6.30 -2.44
N SER A 339 -0.79 7.47 -2.48
CA SER A 339 -0.12 8.74 -2.80
C SER A 339 0.69 9.32 -1.64
N TYR A 340 0.27 9.15 -0.38
CA TYR A 340 0.97 9.75 0.76
C TYR A 340 2.46 9.33 0.91
N PRO A 341 2.83 8.03 0.79
CA PRO A 341 4.24 7.64 0.84
C PRO A 341 5.09 8.22 -0.30
N HIS A 342 4.48 8.46 -1.47
CA HIS A 342 5.11 9.12 -2.61
C HIS A 342 5.49 10.58 -2.26
N GLU A 343 4.55 11.33 -1.69
CA GLU A 343 4.79 12.73 -1.29
C GLU A 343 5.84 12.86 -0.18
N ILE A 344 5.93 11.90 0.74
CA ILE A 344 6.97 11.87 1.76
C ILE A 344 8.34 11.65 1.11
N LEU A 345 8.47 10.70 0.20
CA LEU A 345 9.74 10.39 -0.49
C LEU A 345 10.31 11.58 -1.25
N HIS A 346 9.46 12.48 -1.74
CA HIS A 346 9.90 13.68 -2.41
C HIS A 346 10.80 14.58 -1.55
N ASN A 347 10.79 14.41 -0.23
CA ASN A 347 11.72 15.09 0.67
C ASN A 347 13.16 14.64 0.49
N TRP A 348 13.42 13.40 0.07
CA TRP A 348 14.75 12.96 -0.37
C TRP A 348 14.97 13.29 -1.85
N TRP A 349 13.98 13.01 -2.70
CA TRP A 349 14.10 13.10 -4.17
C TRP A 349 13.19 14.17 -4.75
N GLY A 350 13.76 15.28 -5.22
CA GLY A 350 12.99 16.42 -5.75
C GLY A 350 13.04 17.64 -4.84
N ASN A 351 12.94 17.46 -3.51
CA ASN A 351 13.08 18.54 -2.51
C ASN A 351 14.35 18.41 -1.65
N GLY A 352 14.98 17.22 -1.61
CA GLY A 352 16.24 16.96 -0.89
C GLY A 352 17.44 16.97 -1.82
N VAL A 353 17.39 16.19 -2.89
CA VAL A 353 18.28 16.29 -4.06
C VAL A 353 17.45 16.76 -5.24
N TYR A 354 17.82 17.90 -5.82
CA TYR A 354 17.06 18.53 -6.88
C TYR A 354 17.43 17.94 -8.25
N PRO A 355 16.47 17.63 -9.13
CA PRO A 355 16.77 17.32 -10.51
C PRO A 355 17.34 18.55 -11.23
N ASP A 356 18.30 18.34 -12.14
CA ASP A 356 18.55 19.31 -13.20
C ASP A 356 17.55 19.09 -14.34
N TYR A 357 16.41 19.77 -14.25
CA TYR A 357 15.32 19.67 -15.22
C TYR A 357 15.71 20.01 -16.67
N ASN A 358 16.82 20.72 -16.90
CA ASN A 358 17.32 20.94 -18.27
C ASN A 358 17.89 19.67 -18.91
N SER A 359 18.17 18.66 -18.09
CA SER A 359 18.79 17.39 -18.48
C SER A 359 17.93 16.17 -18.16
N GLY A 360 16.67 16.38 -17.78
CA GLY A 360 15.71 15.33 -17.45
C GLY A 360 15.42 15.20 -15.96
N ASN A 361 14.16 14.99 -15.63
CA ASN A 361 13.66 14.75 -14.28
C ASN A 361 13.75 13.26 -13.94
N TRP A 362 14.78 12.87 -13.21
CA TRP A 362 14.99 11.49 -12.77
C TRP A 362 14.28 11.13 -11.46
N SER A 363 13.83 12.12 -10.69
CA SER A 363 13.29 11.90 -9.35
C SER A 363 11.89 11.30 -9.36
N GLU A 364 11.01 11.69 -10.30
CA GLU A 364 9.64 11.14 -10.39
C GLU A 364 9.64 9.62 -10.51
N GLY A 365 10.46 9.07 -11.41
CA GLY A 365 10.57 7.63 -11.59
C GLY A 365 11.24 6.92 -10.41
N LEU A 366 12.16 7.57 -9.70
CA LEU A 366 12.78 7.00 -8.50
C LEU A 366 11.79 6.98 -7.33
N THR A 367 11.04 8.06 -7.13
CA THR A 367 9.97 8.15 -6.13
C THR A 367 8.89 7.11 -6.41
N ALA A 368 8.41 7.01 -7.65
CA ALA A 368 7.45 5.97 -8.04
C ALA A 368 8.02 4.54 -7.87
N TYR A 369 9.33 4.34 -8.04
CA TYR A 369 9.96 3.05 -7.79
C TYR A 369 9.98 2.69 -6.30
N LEU A 370 10.26 3.66 -5.43
CA LEU A 370 10.40 3.46 -3.98
C LEU A 370 9.10 3.61 -3.18
N ALA A 371 8.02 4.12 -3.77
CA ALA A 371 6.66 4.11 -3.23
C ALA A 371 5.77 3.13 -4.01
N ASP A 372 5.28 3.55 -5.17
CA ASP A 372 4.24 2.83 -5.90
C ASP A 372 4.63 1.39 -6.24
N HIS A 373 5.84 1.18 -6.77
CA HIS A 373 6.34 -0.17 -7.11
C HIS A 373 6.77 -0.96 -5.87
N LEU A 374 7.50 -0.33 -4.93
CA LEU A 374 7.99 -1.03 -3.74
C LEU A 374 6.84 -1.62 -2.91
N PHE A 375 5.71 -0.92 -2.79
CA PHE A 375 4.56 -1.43 -2.04
C PHE A 375 3.94 -2.64 -2.76
N GLN A 376 3.83 -2.59 -4.08
CA GLN A 376 3.43 -3.76 -4.87
C GLN A 376 4.46 -4.90 -4.77
N GLU A 377 5.75 -4.60 -4.66
CA GLU A 377 6.80 -5.60 -4.43
C GLU A 377 6.66 -6.26 -3.05
N MET A 378 6.32 -5.51 -2.00
CA MET A 378 6.02 -6.04 -0.65
C MET A 378 4.81 -7.00 -0.69
N GLU A 379 3.84 -6.77 -1.57
CA GLU A 379 2.67 -7.63 -1.79
C GLU A 379 2.96 -8.81 -2.74
N GLY A 380 4.19 -8.96 -3.25
CA GLY A 380 4.55 -9.99 -4.23
C GLY A 380 4.04 -9.72 -5.66
N LEU A 381 3.53 -8.51 -5.92
CA LEU A 381 2.99 -8.04 -7.20
C LEU A 381 3.95 -7.13 -7.98
N GLY A 382 5.21 -7.03 -7.55
CA GLY A 382 6.20 -6.13 -8.16
C GLY A 382 6.45 -6.41 -9.65
N ASN A 383 6.44 -7.67 -10.08
CA ASN A 383 6.57 -8.06 -11.49
C ASN A 383 5.32 -7.68 -12.31
N GLU A 384 4.11 -7.80 -11.75
CA GLU A 384 2.87 -7.36 -12.41
C GLU A 384 2.84 -5.85 -12.58
N TYR A 385 3.31 -5.08 -11.57
CA TYR A 385 3.43 -3.63 -11.70
C TYR A 385 4.43 -3.22 -12.78
N ARG A 386 5.59 -3.90 -12.88
CA ARG A 386 6.56 -3.67 -13.97
C ARG A 386 5.95 -4.00 -15.34
N LYS A 387 5.27 -5.14 -15.47
CA LYS A 387 4.53 -5.51 -16.69
C LYS A 387 3.51 -4.44 -17.07
N GLU A 388 2.79 -3.88 -16.10
CA GLU A 388 1.86 -2.77 -16.32
C GLU A 388 2.57 -1.54 -16.89
N MET A 389 3.74 -1.16 -16.36
CA MET A 389 4.53 -0.04 -16.90
C MET A 389 4.94 -0.27 -18.36
N LEU A 390 5.39 -1.48 -18.71
CA LEU A 390 5.74 -1.84 -20.09
C LEU A 390 4.51 -1.81 -21.02
N ALA A 391 3.36 -2.29 -20.54
CA ALA A 391 2.11 -2.25 -21.27
C ALA A 391 1.63 -0.81 -21.51
N ARG A 392 1.73 0.07 -20.51
CA ARG A 392 1.41 1.51 -20.65
C ARG A 392 2.31 2.18 -21.69
N TYR A 393 3.61 1.87 -21.71
CA TYR A 393 4.52 2.38 -22.74
C TYR A 393 4.05 1.92 -24.14
N LYS A 394 3.78 0.61 -24.33
CA LYS A 394 3.28 0.07 -25.61
C LYS A 394 1.95 0.70 -26.06
N ASN A 395 1.06 1.05 -25.13
CA ASN A 395 -0.28 1.55 -25.44
C ASN A 395 -0.35 3.04 -25.72
N TYR A 396 0.44 3.85 -25.02
CA TYR A 396 0.34 5.32 -25.09
C TYR A 396 1.51 5.98 -25.84
N VAL A 397 2.64 5.30 -25.98
CA VAL A 397 3.82 5.81 -26.68
C VAL A 397 3.85 5.20 -28.08
N ALA A 398 3.28 5.92 -29.05
CA ALA A 398 3.18 5.55 -30.45
C ALA A 398 4.20 6.33 -31.31
N ASP A 399 4.26 6.01 -32.61
CA ASP A 399 5.12 6.74 -33.56
C ASP A 399 4.71 8.21 -33.69
N GLY A 400 5.36 9.09 -32.92
CA GLY A 400 5.20 10.54 -33.00
C GLY A 400 5.16 11.30 -31.66
N ASN A 401 5.02 10.60 -30.53
CA ASN A 401 4.96 11.19 -29.19
C ASN A 401 6.01 10.65 -28.20
N ASP A 402 6.93 9.80 -28.67
CA ASP A 402 8.07 9.30 -27.90
C ASP A 402 9.22 10.32 -27.84
N PHE A 403 9.88 10.41 -26.69
CA PHE A 403 10.98 11.35 -26.43
C PHE A 403 11.98 10.77 -25.39
N PRO A 404 13.26 11.21 -25.41
CA PRO A 404 14.27 10.73 -24.48
C PRO A 404 14.02 11.22 -23.04
N LEU A 405 14.51 10.50 -22.02
CA LEU A 405 14.33 10.90 -20.63
C LEU A 405 15.03 12.23 -20.32
N SER A 406 16.08 12.57 -21.07
CA SER A 406 16.76 13.87 -20.95
C SER A 406 15.90 15.08 -21.34
N GLU A 407 14.74 14.85 -21.98
CA GLU A 407 13.76 15.90 -22.30
C GLU A 407 12.54 15.89 -21.35
N PHE A 408 12.42 14.92 -20.43
CA PHE A 408 11.31 14.85 -19.49
C PHE A 408 11.47 15.89 -18.38
N THR A 409 10.48 16.78 -18.20
CA THR A 409 10.43 17.71 -17.07
C THR A 409 9.31 17.36 -16.11
N SER A 410 8.10 17.14 -16.64
CA SER A 410 6.90 16.82 -15.89
C SER A 410 5.84 16.17 -16.79
N ARG A 411 4.81 15.59 -16.16
CA ARG A 411 3.69 14.93 -16.86
C ARG A 411 2.73 15.96 -17.47
N ASN A 412 2.41 15.80 -18.75
CA ASN A 412 1.41 16.58 -19.50
C ASN A 412 0.54 15.77 -20.48
N SER A 413 0.84 14.48 -20.66
CA SER A 413 0.07 13.50 -21.43
C SER A 413 0.25 12.08 -20.85
N ALA A 414 -0.63 11.13 -21.22
CA ALA A 414 -0.44 9.71 -20.89
C ALA A 414 0.90 9.16 -21.41
N ALA A 415 1.35 9.61 -22.58
CA ALA A 415 2.66 9.27 -23.15
C ALA A 415 3.81 9.80 -22.27
N SER A 416 3.76 11.08 -21.88
CA SER A 416 4.77 11.65 -20.98
C SER A 416 4.82 10.96 -19.62
N GLN A 417 3.68 10.45 -19.12
CA GLN A 417 3.64 9.68 -17.88
C GLN A 417 4.31 8.30 -18.06
N ALA A 418 3.97 7.59 -19.14
CA ALA A 418 4.57 6.29 -19.43
C ALA A 418 6.10 6.38 -19.61
N ILE A 419 6.59 7.50 -20.15
CA ILE A 419 8.03 7.79 -20.31
C ILE A 419 8.63 8.25 -18.97
N GLY A 420 8.19 9.40 -18.45
CA GLY A 420 8.81 10.06 -17.31
C GLY A 420 8.72 9.30 -15.99
N TYR A 421 7.61 8.59 -15.76
CA TYR A 421 7.44 7.72 -14.59
C TYR A 421 7.83 6.29 -14.96
N GLY A 422 7.17 5.69 -15.95
CA GLY A 422 7.31 4.26 -16.26
C GLY A 422 8.72 3.86 -16.74
N LYS A 423 9.25 4.51 -17.78
CA LYS A 423 10.60 4.20 -18.31
C LYS A 423 11.69 4.59 -17.31
N THR A 424 11.56 5.71 -16.59
CA THR A 424 12.51 6.09 -15.53
C THR A 424 12.49 5.11 -14.36
N LEU A 425 11.32 4.64 -13.92
CA LEU A 425 11.20 3.59 -12.89
C LEU A 425 11.91 2.31 -13.33
N MET A 426 11.69 1.87 -14.57
CA MET A 426 12.38 0.69 -15.10
C MET A 426 13.90 0.89 -15.25
N LEU A 427 14.37 2.12 -15.51
CA LEU A 427 15.81 2.44 -15.47
C LEU A 427 16.41 2.17 -14.08
N TRP A 428 15.75 2.63 -13.01
CA TRP A 428 16.19 2.38 -11.63
C TRP A 428 16.11 0.90 -11.25
N HIS A 429 15.06 0.21 -11.68
CA HIS A 429 14.93 -1.23 -11.50
C HIS A 429 16.06 -2.01 -12.18
N MET A 430 16.32 -1.72 -13.46
CA MET A 430 17.41 -2.36 -14.20
C MET A 430 18.79 -2.04 -13.59
N LEU A 431 18.98 -0.83 -13.03
CA LEU A 431 20.19 -0.48 -12.31
C LEU A 431 20.35 -1.32 -11.03
N ARG A 432 19.26 -1.52 -10.25
CA ARG A 432 19.25 -2.45 -9.10
C ARG A 432 19.61 -3.87 -9.53
N VAL A 433 19.07 -4.37 -10.64
CA VAL A 433 19.37 -5.73 -11.16
C VAL A 433 20.82 -5.86 -11.64
N GLU A 434 21.41 -4.79 -12.19
CA GLU A 434 22.82 -4.78 -12.63
C GLU A 434 23.79 -4.80 -11.43
N LEU A 435 23.46 -4.08 -10.35
CA LEU A 435 24.33 -3.88 -9.19
C LEU A 435 24.11 -4.86 -8.04
N GLY A 436 22.88 -5.34 -7.87
CA GLY A 436 22.38 -5.97 -6.65
C GLY A 436 22.00 -4.96 -5.56
N ASP A 437 21.16 -5.40 -4.62
CA ASP A 437 20.50 -4.54 -3.63
C ASP A 437 21.47 -3.77 -2.72
N GLU A 438 22.57 -4.40 -2.29
CA GLU A 438 23.54 -3.79 -1.37
C GLU A 438 24.19 -2.54 -1.97
N LEU A 439 24.73 -2.67 -3.20
CA LEU A 439 25.37 -1.56 -3.91
C LEU A 439 24.35 -0.53 -4.40
N PHE A 440 23.15 -0.98 -4.78
CA PHE A 440 22.07 -0.07 -5.16
C PHE A 440 21.70 0.86 -4.01
N LEU A 441 21.42 0.30 -2.82
CA LEU A 441 21.09 1.07 -1.62
C LEU A 441 22.26 1.95 -1.15
N GLU A 442 23.49 1.44 -1.17
CA GLU A 442 24.67 2.26 -0.87
C GLU A 442 24.79 3.45 -1.84
N GLY A 443 24.52 3.23 -3.13
CA GLY A 443 24.53 4.28 -4.15
C GLY A 443 23.42 5.32 -3.95
N LEU A 444 22.21 4.91 -3.56
CA LEU A 444 21.15 5.85 -3.19
C LEU A 444 21.54 6.70 -1.98
N ARG A 445 22.04 6.08 -0.90
CA ARG A 445 22.51 6.82 0.29
C ARG A 445 23.63 7.80 -0.06
N LYS A 446 24.56 7.39 -0.94
CA LYS A 446 25.66 8.25 -1.38
C LYS A 446 25.18 9.38 -2.29
N LEU A 447 24.25 9.12 -3.20
CA LEU A 447 23.63 10.14 -4.04
C LEU A 447 22.95 11.20 -3.16
N TYR A 448 22.17 10.76 -2.17
CA TYR A 448 21.55 11.65 -1.20
C TYR A 448 22.60 12.44 -0.40
N SER A 449 23.60 11.79 0.17
CA SER A 449 24.58 12.48 1.02
C SER A 449 25.45 13.49 0.26
N ASP A 450 25.85 13.17 -0.98
CA ASP A 450 26.77 13.99 -1.78
C ASP A 450 26.06 15.19 -2.43
N TYR A 451 24.78 15.03 -2.77
CA TYR A 451 23.98 16.05 -3.47
C TYR A 451 22.84 16.63 -2.64
N LYS A 452 22.84 16.43 -1.31
CA LYS A 452 21.85 17.04 -0.41
C LYS A 452 21.82 18.57 -0.61
N PHE A 453 20.63 19.08 -0.90
CA PHE A 453 20.29 20.45 -1.28
C PHE A 453 21.06 21.00 -2.49
N GLN A 454 21.47 20.11 -3.41
CA GLN A 454 22.13 20.45 -4.66
C GLN A 454 21.39 19.81 -5.84
N ARG A 455 21.70 20.29 -7.07
CA ARG A 455 21.19 19.68 -8.30
C ARG A 455 22.05 18.49 -8.72
N ALA A 456 21.40 17.43 -9.19
CA ALA A 456 22.05 16.30 -9.86
C ALA A 456 21.39 16.03 -11.22
N ASN A 457 22.20 15.69 -12.22
CA ASN A 457 21.73 15.18 -13.51
C ASN A 457 22.05 13.68 -13.67
N TYR A 458 21.59 13.07 -14.77
CA TYR A 458 21.87 11.66 -15.07
C TYR A 458 23.35 11.33 -15.21
N ASN A 459 24.21 12.26 -15.65
CA ASN A 459 25.66 12.01 -15.74
C ASN A 459 26.31 11.96 -14.37
N ASP A 460 25.89 12.83 -13.44
CA ASP A 460 26.33 12.81 -12.05
C ASP A 460 26.01 11.45 -11.40
N ILE A 461 24.76 11.00 -11.58
CA ILE A 461 24.29 9.69 -11.11
C ILE A 461 25.10 8.56 -11.74
N SER A 462 25.27 8.57 -13.07
CA SER A 462 26.06 7.57 -13.80
C SER A 462 27.50 7.48 -13.27
N ASN A 463 28.14 8.62 -13.04
CA ASN A 463 29.51 8.68 -12.54
C ASN A 463 29.61 8.15 -11.10
N LEU A 464 28.66 8.54 -10.23
CA LEU A 464 28.60 8.09 -8.85
C LEU A 464 28.47 6.56 -8.76
N PHE A 465 27.53 5.97 -9.47
CA PHE A 465 27.34 4.52 -9.47
C PHE A 465 28.48 3.78 -10.17
N THR A 466 29.12 4.39 -11.18
CA THR A 466 30.33 3.83 -11.82
C THR A 466 31.50 3.77 -10.85
N GLU A 467 31.72 4.84 -10.07
CA GLU A 467 32.78 4.87 -9.06
C GLU A 467 32.51 3.86 -7.93
N LEU A 468 31.27 3.80 -7.46
CA LEU A 468 30.87 2.91 -6.35
C LEU A 468 31.00 1.43 -6.73
N SER A 469 30.45 1.05 -7.89
CA SER A 469 30.41 -0.35 -8.34
C SER A 469 31.71 -0.83 -8.98
N GLY A 470 32.51 0.09 -9.53
CA GLY A 470 33.64 -0.23 -10.41
C GLY A 470 33.25 -0.71 -11.81
N LEU A 471 31.97 -0.65 -12.17
CA LEU A 471 31.44 -0.97 -13.50
C LEU A 471 31.26 0.31 -14.31
N ASP A 472 31.67 0.34 -15.58
CA ASP A 472 31.43 1.49 -16.45
C ASP A 472 29.95 1.53 -16.89
N LEU A 473 29.15 2.38 -16.24
CA LEU A 473 27.71 2.52 -16.49
C LEU A 473 27.40 3.60 -17.55
N SER A 474 28.41 4.23 -18.16
CA SER A 474 28.17 5.31 -19.13
C SER A 474 27.31 4.86 -20.32
N GLN A 475 27.54 3.65 -20.84
CA GLN A 475 26.72 3.09 -21.92
C GLN A 475 25.32 2.68 -21.46
N PHE A 476 25.19 2.21 -20.22
CA PHE A 476 23.90 1.87 -19.62
C PHE A 476 23.00 3.10 -19.55
N PHE A 477 23.49 4.21 -19.00
CA PHE A 477 22.71 5.46 -18.92
C PHE A 477 22.46 6.05 -20.30
N ALA A 478 23.48 6.15 -21.17
CA ALA A 478 23.33 6.76 -22.49
C ALA A 478 22.23 6.07 -23.34
N GLN A 479 22.11 4.73 -23.27
CA GLN A 479 21.11 4.03 -24.08
C GLN A 479 19.67 4.21 -23.58
N TRP A 480 19.48 4.49 -22.30
CA TRP A 480 18.14 4.60 -21.70
C TRP A 480 17.69 6.06 -21.53
N VAL A 481 18.63 6.96 -21.28
CA VAL A 481 18.37 8.39 -21.05
C VAL A 481 18.26 9.14 -22.38
N ASP A 482 19.17 8.91 -23.32
CA ASP A 482 19.29 9.75 -24.53
C ASP A 482 18.58 9.17 -25.76
N ARG A 483 18.21 7.88 -25.73
CA ARG A 483 17.53 7.23 -26.86
C ARG A 483 16.02 7.18 -26.65
N THR A 484 15.30 7.43 -27.74
CA THR A 484 13.89 7.05 -27.88
C THR A 484 13.77 5.55 -28.17
N GLY A 485 12.57 5.01 -27.99
CA GLY A 485 12.19 3.63 -28.24
C GLY A 485 12.58 2.66 -27.14
N ALA A 486 12.18 1.40 -27.35
CA ALA A 486 12.49 0.25 -26.52
C ALA A 486 12.96 -0.94 -27.39
N PRO A 487 13.73 -1.90 -26.84
CA PRO A 487 14.06 -3.12 -27.54
C PRO A 487 12.82 -3.99 -27.79
N GLU A 488 12.79 -4.67 -28.93
CA GLU A 488 11.81 -5.70 -29.25
C GLU A 488 12.55 -7.04 -29.33
N LEU A 489 12.16 -8.00 -28.49
CA LEU A 489 12.84 -9.30 -28.40
C LEU A 489 12.03 -10.38 -29.13
N SER A 490 12.74 -11.32 -29.73
CA SER A 490 12.18 -12.56 -30.29
C SER A 490 13.08 -13.73 -29.90
N VAL A 491 12.47 -14.85 -29.53
CA VAL A 491 13.16 -16.02 -28.99
C VAL A 491 12.82 -17.26 -29.82
N SER A 492 13.81 -18.12 -30.05
CA SER A 492 13.59 -19.45 -30.60
C SER A 492 14.57 -20.45 -29.99
N VAL A 493 14.16 -21.72 -29.88
CA VAL A 493 15.01 -22.78 -29.31
C VAL A 493 15.14 -23.91 -30.32
N GLU A 494 16.38 -24.26 -30.63
CA GLU A 494 16.73 -25.32 -31.56
C GLU A 494 17.54 -26.42 -30.86
N GLU A 495 17.23 -27.69 -31.13
CA GLU A 495 18.10 -28.79 -30.73
C GLU A 495 19.42 -28.73 -31.51
N VAL A 496 20.53 -28.94 -30.80
CA VAL A 496 21.86 -29.07 -31.39
C VAL A 496 22.55 -30.34 -30.91
N ASN A 497 23.54 -30.81 -31.68
CA ASN A 497 24.21 -32.08 -31.40
C ASN A 497 24.79 -32.17 -29.97
N GLY A 498 24.55 -33.32 -29.35
CA GLY A 498 25.12 -33.70 -28.05
C GLY A 498 24.25 -33.33 -26.85
N ASP A 499 22.92 -33.51 -26.97
CA ASP A 499 21.94 -33.26 -25.90
C ASP A 499 21.95 -31.82 -25.38
N ARG A 500 21.93 -30.86 -26.30
CA ARG A 500 21.97 -29.43 -25.99
C ARG A 500 20.95 -28.67 -26.81
N ALA A 501 20.44 -27.59 -26.23
CA ALA A 501 19.60 -26.63 -26.91
C ALA A 501 20.45 -25.41 -27.27
N ARG A 502 20.14 -24.76 -28.40
CA ARG A 502 20.56 -23.40 -28.68
C ARG A 502 19.34 -22.50 -28.57
N ILE A 503 19.38 -21.57 -27.62
CA ILE A 503 18.38 -20.52 -27.45
C ILE A 503 18.88 -19.31 -28.23
N MET A 504 18.16 -18.93 -29.28
CA MET A 504 18.45 -17.80 -30.15
C MET A 504 17.59 -16.61 -29.74
N PHE A 505 18.25 -15.49 -29.45
CA PHE A 505 17.63 -14.20 -29.19
C PHE A 505 17.83 -13.29 -30.40
N ALA A 506 16.78 -12.56 -30.78
CA ALA A 506 16.85 -11.52 -31.80
C ALA A 506 16.27 -10.21 -31.26
N GLN A 507 17.00 -9.12 -31.45
CA GLN A 507 16.54 -7.76 -31.22
C GLN A 507 16.00 -7.18 -32.54
N VAL A 508 14.68 -7.17 -32.72
CA VAL A 508 14.03 -6.94 -34.03
C VAL A 508 13.69 -5.48 -34.34
N GLN A 509 13.84 -4.58 -33.37
CA GLN A 509 13.60 -3.15 -33.55
C GLN A 509 14.49 -2.53 -34.65
N THR A 510 14.07 -1.42 -35.25
CA THR A 510 14.79 -0.79 -36.39
C THR A 510 16.14 -0.17 -35.99
N GLY A 511 16.26 0.39 -34.78
CA GLY A 511 17.48 1.07 -34.29
C GLY A 511 18.63 0.11 -33.92
N ASP A 512 19.73 0.66 -33.41
CA ASP A 512 20.87 -0.14 -32.93
C ASP A 512 20.47 -1.10 -31.80
N PRO A 513 21.15 -2.27 -31.66
CA PRO A 513 20.89 -3.17 -30.54
C PRO A 513 21.14 -2.47 -29.20
N TYR A 514 20.35 -2.83 -28.19
CA TYR A 514 20.56 -2.46 -26.81
C TYR A 514 21.51 -3.45 -26.16
N LEU A 515 22.26 -3.00 -25.16
CA LEU A 515 22.97 -3.87 -24.24
C LEU A 515 21.99 -4.29 -23.15
N LEU A 516 21.64 -5.56 -23.12
CA LEU A 516 20.62 -6.09 -22.22
C LEU A 516 21.18 -7.22 -21.37
N LYS A 517 20.77 -7.28 -20.10
CA LYS A 517 20.91 -8.44 -19.23
C LYS A 517 19.51 -9.02 -19.05
N VAL A 518 19.24 -10.14 -19.70
CA VAL A 518 17.90 -10.73 -19.79
C VAL A 518 17.83 -11.99 -18.92
N PRO A 519 16.98 -12.03 -17.88
CA PRO A 519 16.80 -13.24 -17.09
C PRO A 519 16.04 -14.30 -17.89
N VAL A 520 16.43 -15.56 -17.76
CA VAL A 520 15.87 -16.70 -18.50
C VAL A 520 15.66 -17.87 -17.54
N ALA A 521 14.42 -18.37 -17.47
CA ALA A 521 14.03 -19.56 -16.71
C ALA A 521 13.98 -20.80 -17.61
N LEU A 522 14.71 -21.85 -17.23
CA LEU A 522 14.71 -23.16 -17.89
C LEU A 522 13.98 -24.19 -17.04
N TYR A 523 12.94 -24.82 -17.60
CA TYR A 523 12.13 -25.83 -16.91
C TYR A 523 12.56 -27.22 -17.37
N TYR A 524 13.02 -28.05 -16.43
CA TYR A 524 13.43 -29.43 -16.70
C TYR A 524 12.47 -30.45 -16.10
N GLU A 525 12.30 -31.58 -16.77
CA GLU A 525 11.48 -32.69 -16.29
C GLU A 525 11.98 -33.21 -14.94
N GLY A 526 11.08 -33.24 -13.95
CA GLY A 526 11.36 -33.75 -12.60
C GLY A 526 11.95 -32.73 -11.62
N GLU A 527 12.15 -31.48 -12.06
CA GLU A 527 12.51 -30.36 -11.18
C GLU A 527 11.24 -29.58 -10.77
N GLU A 528 11.15 -29.19 -9.49
CA GLU A 528 10.01 -28.45 -8.95
C GLU A 528 10.10 -26.94 -9.25
N LEU A 529 11.32 -26.39 -9.29
CA LEU A 529 11.61 -25.00 -9.60
C LEU A 529 12.44 -24.90 -10.89
N PRO A 530 12.26 -23.84 -11.69
CA PRO A 530 13.09 -23.61 -12.87
C PRO A 530 14.51 -23.17 -12.49
N GLN A 531 15.45 -23.37 -13.42
CA GLN A 531 16.80 -22.83 -13.32
C GLN A 531 16.87 -21.45 -13.96
N LEU A 532 17.27 -20.43 -13.20
CA LEU A 532 17.38 -19.04 -13.65
C LEU A 532 18.80 -18.69 -14.11
N PHE A 533 18.91 -17.98 -15.23
CA PHE A 533 20.16 -17.51 -15.80
C PHE A 533 20.04 -16.08 -16.35
N ASP A 534 21.05 -15.25 -16.10
CA ASP A 534 21.17 -13.93 -16.74
C ASP A 534 21.95 -14.04 -18.04
N ILE A 535 21.30 -13.64 -19.15
CA ILE A 535 21.90 -13.64 -20.48
C ILE A 535 22.23 -12.22 -20.91
N SER A 536 23.51 -11.94 -21.15
CA SER A 536 23.94 -10.68 -21.76
C SER A 536 23.74 -10.71 -23.27
N LEU A 537 22.96 -9.77 -23.81
CA LEU A 537 22.74 -9.57 -25.23
C LEU A 537 23.37 -8.26 -25.67
N SER A 538 24.23 -8.30 -26.68
CA SER A 538 24.90 -7.11 -27.21
C SER A 538 24.74 -6.93 -28.73
N GLN A 539 24.16 -7.93 -29.39
CA GLN A 539 24.01 -7.98 -30.83
C GLN A 539 22.54 -8.11 -31.25
N LYS A 540 22.27 -7.83 -32.53
CA LYS A 540 20.95 -8.03 -33.13
C LYS A 540 20.47 -9.48 -33.08
N ILE A 541 21.39 -10.43 -33.14
CA ILE A 541 21.11 -11.87 -33.05
C ILE A 541 22.22 -12.49 -32.20
N GLU A 542 21.85 -13.21 -31.15
CA GLU A 542 22.79 -13.86 -30.25
C GLU A 542 22.25 -15.25 -29.84
N GLY A 543 23.13 -16.21 -29.64
CA GLY A 543 22.75 -17.60 -29.37
C GLY A 543 23.47 -18.15 -28.14
N VAL A 544 22.71 -18.65 -27.17
CA VAL A 544 23.21 -19.25 -25.93
C VAL A 544 22.93 -20.75 -25.93
N MET A 545 23.82 -21.53 -25.32
CA MET A 545 23.67 -22.99 -25.23
C MET A 545 23.08 -23.35 -23.87
N ALA A 546 22.05 -24.19 -23.87
CA ALA A 546 21.54 -24.88 -22.68
C ALA A 546 21.88 -26.37 -22.77
N ASP A 547 22.22 -26.98 -21.64
CA ASP A 547 22.52 -28.41 -21.55
C ASP A 547 21.25 -29.24 -21.29
N ASN A 548 21.31 -30.56 -21.46
CA ASN A 548 20.23 -31.51 -21.18
C ASN A 548 18.92 -31.22 -21.94
N TYR A 549 19.02 -31.03 -23.25
CA TYR A 549 17.83 -30.77 -24.10
C TYR A 549 16.77 -31.86 -23.99
N GLU A 550 17.17 -33.12 -23.80
CA GLU A 550 16.24 -34.26 -23.64
C GLU A 550 15.23 -34.02 -22.51
N SER A 551 15.68 -33.53 -21.35
CA SER A 551 14.83 -33.23 -20.19
C SER A 551 14.31 -31.78 -20.16
N LEU A 552 14.81 -30.88 -21.00
CA LEU A 552 14.28 -29.51 -21.09
C LEU A 552 12.84 -29.53 -21.62
N GLN A 553 11.90 -29.02 -20.83
CA GLN A 553 10.48 -28.97 -21.17
C GLN A 553 10.06 -27.61 -21.73
N ALA A 554 10.60 -26.52 -21.17
CA ALA A 554 10.24 -25.17 -21.56
C ALA A 554 11.32 -24.13 -21.21
N VAL A 555 11.23 -22.97 -21.86
CA VAL A 555 12.04 -21.77 -21.63
C VAL A 555 11.10 -20.58 -21.50
N LEU A 556 11.29 -19.77 -20.45
CA LEU A 556 10.61 -18.49 -20.26
C LEU A 556 11.67 -17.39 -20.18
N VAL A 557 11.52 -16.38 -21.02
CA VAL A 557 12.43 -15.23 -21.10
C VAL A 557 11.80 -14.04 -20.41
N ASP A 558 12.61 -13.33 -19.63
CA ASP A 558 12.19 -12.18 -18.82
C ASP A 558 11.01 -12.48 -17.87
N PRO A 559 11.11 -13.55 -17.04
CA PRO A 559 9.99 -14.06 -16.24
C PRO A 559 9.41 -13.05 -15.24
N TYR A 560 10.23 -12.09 -14.79
CA TYR A 560 9.87 -11.08 -13.80
C TYR A 560 9.65 -9.69 -14.42
N PHE A 561 9.67 -9.57 -15.75
CA PHE A 561 9.59 -8.30 -16.47
C PHE A 561 10.65 -7.29 -15.99
N ASP A 562 11.89 -7.74 -15.82
CA ASP A 562 13.00 -6.93 -15.29
C ASP A 562 13.60 -6.02 -16.37
N VAL A 563 13.35 -6.32 -17.65
CA VAL A 563 13.91 -5.59 -18.79
C VAL A 563 12.92 -4.57 -19.34
N PHE A 564 13.32 -3.29 -19.45
CA PHE A 564 12.54 -2.33 -20.22
C PHE A 564 12.55 -2.70 -21.70
N ARG A 565 11.43 -3.24 -22.18
CA ARG A 565 11.23 -3.69 -23.55
C ARG A 565 9.82 -3.40 -24.02
N GLN A 566 9.64 -3.35 -25.33
CA GLN A 566 8.31 -3.31 -25.90
C GLN A 566 7.69 -4.71 -25.77
N LEU A 567 6.55 -4.79 -25.09
CA LEU A 567 5.79 -6.04 -25.01
C LEU A 567 5.17 -6.37 -26.36
N ASP A 568 5.14 -7.66 -26.67
CA ASP A 568 4.32 -8.15 -27.77
C ASP A 568 2.82 -8.03 -27.42
N ARG A 569 1.97 -7.92 -28.44
CA ARG A 569 0.51 -7.86 -28.25
C ARG A 569 -0.08 -9.15 -27.72
N GLU A 570 0.61 -10.27 -27.88
CA GLU A 570 0.23 -11.53 -27.24
C GLU A 570 0.52 -11.51 -25.73
N GLU A 571 1.51 -10.73 -25.25
CA GLU A 571 1.84 -10.61 -23.82
C GLU A 571 0.95 -9.62 -23.06
N THR A 572 0.17 -8.82 -23.79
CA THR A 572 -0.74 -7.82 -23.24
C THR A 572 -2.17 -8.16 -23.62
N PRO A 573 -3.12 -8.18 -22.68
CA PRO A 573 -4.51 -8.36 -23.03
C PRO A 573 -5.03 -7.10 -23.71
N PRO A 574 -6.04 -7.20 -24.58
CA PRO A 574 -6.67 -6.02 -25.15
C PRO A 574 -7.45 -5.28 -24.05
N THR A 575 -7.23 -3.98 -23.92
CA THR A 575 -7.83 -3.15 -22.86
C THR A 575 -8.54 -1.91 -23.40
N ILE A 576 -9.35 -1.28 -22.55
CA ILE A 576 -10.00 -0.01 -22.85
C ILE A 576 -8.97 1.09 -23.16
N GLY A 577 -7.84 1.09 -22.46
CA GLY A 577 -6.75 2.02 -22.66
C GLY A 577 -6.06 1.85 -24.01
N GLU A 578 -6.01 0.63 -24.55
CA GLU A 578 -5.52 0.41 -25.92
C GLU A 578 -6.44 1.05 -26.97
N LEU A 579 -7.76 0.99 -26.76
CA LEU A 579 -8.72 1.68 -27.63
C LEU A 579 -8.58 3.20 -27.53
N PHE A 580 -8.47 3.76 -26.33
CA PHE A 580 -8.29 5.20 -26.15
C PHE A 580 -6.90 5.71 -26.57
N GLY A 581 -5.87 4.86 -26.54
CA GLY A 581 -4.52 5.18 -27.01
C GLY A 581 -4.33 5.07 -28.52
N ALA A 582 -5.31 4.52 -29.25
CA ALA A 582 -5.21 4.34 -30.69
C ALA A 582 -5.28 5.68 -31.45
N SER A 583 -4.34 5.89 -32.37
CA SER A 583 -4.28 7.12 -33.19
C SER A 583 -5.42 7.21 -34.22
N ASP A 584 -5.89 6.06 -34.70
CA ASP A 584 -6.98 5.90 -35.66
C ASP A 584 -8.07 5.02 -35.05
N ILE A 585 -9.30 5.54 -34.97
CA ILE A 585 -10.44 4.86 -34.36
C ILE A 585 -11.67 4.96 -35.25
N THR A 586 -12.52 3.93 -35.24
CA THR A 586 -13.88 4.01 -35.79
C THR A 586 -14.94 3.68 -34.76
N PHE A 587 -15.95 4.53 -34.66
CA PHE A 587 -17.16 4.29 -33.88
C PHE A 587 -18.29 3.85 -34.81
N ILE A 588 -18.81 2.64 -34.59
CA ILE A 588 -19.94 2.09 -35.35
C ILE A 588 -21.22 2.28 -34.55
N LEU A 589 -22.04 3.22 -34.98
CA LEU A 589 -23.30 3.57 -34.34
C LEU A 589 -24.43 2.61 -34.77
N PRO A 590 -25.32 2.22 -33.85
CA PRO A 590 -26.45 1.39 -34.19
C PRO A 590 -27.62 2.22 -34.77
N GLN A 591 -28.74 1.55 -35.08
CA GLN A 591 -29.95 2.23 -35.55
C GLN A 591 -30.74 2.89 -34.42
N ALA A 592 -30.83 2.26 -33.25
CA ALA A 592 -31.55 2.82 -32.11
C ALA A 592 -30.67 3.86 -31.37
N ASP A 593 -31.31 4.84 -30.75
CA ASP A 593 -30.69 5.84 -29.87
C ASP A 593 -29.42 6.54 -30.42
N ARG A 594 -29.29 6.60 -31.74
CA ARG A 594 -28.09 7.07 -32.46
C ARG A 594 -27.58 8.43 -31.99
N GLN A 595 -28.48 9.34 -31.61
CA GLN A 595 -28.10 10.65 -31.10
C GLN A 595 -27.28 10.58 -29.81
N HIS A 596 -27.57 9.62 -28.91
CA HIS A 596 -26.83 9.43 -27.66
C HIS A 596 -25.46 8.79 -27.94
N TRP A 597 -25.43 7.77 -28.80
CA TRP A 597 -24.18 7.12 -29.20
C TRP A 597 -23.24 8.04 -29.99
N ALA A 598 -23.79 8.96 -30.80
CA ALA A 598 -22.99 9.97 -31.49
C ALA A 598 -22.30 10.95 -30.52
N LEU A 599 -22.96 11.32 -29.40
CA LEU A 599 -22.34 12.16 -28.37
C LEU A 599 -21.18 11.44 -27.69
N MET A 600 -21.34 10.15 -27.37
CA MET A 600 -20.25 9.34 -26.82
C MET A 600 -19.09 9.22 -27.81
N ALA A 601 -19.37 8.95 -29.09
CA ALA A 601 -18.34 8.87 -30.13
C ALA A 601 -17.61 10.21 -30.35
N GLU A 602 -18.32 11.34 -30.31
CA GLU A 602 -17.73 12.67 -30.40
C GLU A 602 -16.84 12.98 -29.18
N SER A 603 -17.26 12.59 -27.97
CA SER A 603 -16.46 12.76 -26.75
C SER A 603 -15.20 11.89 -26.76
N PHE A 604 -15.33 10.61 -27.12
CA PHE A 604 -14.22 9.66 -27.13
C PHE A 604 -13.29 9.83 -28.34
N GLY A 605 -13.74 10.48 -29.41
CA GLY A 605 -12.95 10.75 -30.60
C GLY A 605 -12.19 12.09 -30.56
N GLN A 606 -12.27 12.87 -29.48
CA GLN A 606 -11.51 14.12 -29.38
C GLN A 606 -10.00 13.83 -29.35
N GLY A 607 -9.22 14.63 -30.07
CA GLY A 607 -7.75 14.50 -30.09
C GLY A 607 -7.18 13.42 -31.02
N VAL A 608 -8.01 12.55 -31.61
CA VAL A 608 -7.57 11.43 -32.47
C VAL A 608 -8.23 11.46 -33.86
N ASN A 609 -7.72 10.66 -34.80
CA ASN A 609 -8.35 10.50 -36.11
C ASN A 609 -9.54 9.52 -36.02
N ALA A 610 -10.71 10.05 -35.67
CA ALA A 610 -11.93 9.28 -35.45
C ALA A 610 -12.92 9.35 -36.63
N ASP A 611 -13.34 8.18 -37.12
CA ASP A 611 -14.48 8.05 -38.04
C ASP A 611 -15.73 7.58 -37.29
N VAL A 612 -16.86 8.28 -37.49
CA VAL A 612 -18.16 7.89 -36.92
C VAL A 612 -19.06 7.40 -38.04
N LEU A 613 -19.33 6.10 -38.07
CA LEU A 613 -20.03 5.41 -39.16
C LEU A 613 -21.34 4.79 -38.66
N ASN A 614 -22.40 4.82 -39.48
CA ASN A 614 -23.62 4.10 -39.15
C ASN A 614 -23.49 2.63 -39.59
N VAL A 615 -24.07 1.74 -38.80
CA VAL A 615 -23.99 0.31 -39.10
C VAL A 615 -24.60 -0.08 -40.44
N GLU A 616 -25.63 0.62 -40.93
CA GLU A 616 -26.23 0.38 -42.25
C GLU A 616 -25.35 0.76 -43.45
N ASP A 617 -24.29 1.54 -43.22
CA ASP A 617 -23.36 2.01 -44.25
C ASP A 617 -22.16 1.06 -44.42
N LEU A 618 -22.09 -0.02 -43.62
CA LEU A 618 -20.95 -0.92 -43.53
C LEU A 618 -21.30 -2.37 -43.91
N GLU A 619 -20.47 -2.99 -44.76
CA GLU A 619 -20.52 -4.43 -45.04
C GLU A 619 -19.64 -5.24 -44.08
N SER A 620 -18.55 -4.64 -43.59
CA SER A 620 -17.60 -5.23 -42.65
C SER A 620 -16.96 -4.14 -41.78
N ILE A 621 -16.41 -4.52 -40.62
CA ILE A 621 -15.61 -3.59 -39.81
C ILE A 621 -14.29 -3.21 -40.52
N PRO A 622 -13.78 -1.98 -40.37
CA PRO A 622 -12.47 -1.58 -40.89
C PRO A 622 -11.34 -2.40 -40.27
N ALA A 623 -10.33 -2.80 -41.06
CA ALA A 623 -9.21 -3.64 -40.60
C ALA A 623 -7.90 -2.88 -40.34
N ASP A 624 -7.89 -1.57 -40.61
CA ASP A 624 -6.73 -0.69 -40.55
C ASP A 624 -6.69 0.19 -39.28
N ARG A 625 -7.65 0.03 -38.37
CA ARG A 625 -7.85 0.88 -37.19
C ARG A 625 -8.62 0.15 -36.09
N SER A 626 -8.52 0.65 -34.86
CA SER A 626 -9.30 0.11 -33.73
C SER A 626 -10.77 0.52 -33.84
N VAL A 627 -11.68 -0.32 -33.32
CA VAL A 627 -13.13 -0.15 -33.57
C VAL A 627 -13.94 -0.23 -32.28
N TRP A 628 -14.78 0.77 -32.03
CA TRP A 628 -15.85 0.73 -31.04
C TRP A 628 -17.18 0.35 -31.70
N ILE A 629 -17.78 -0.73 -31.21
CA ILE A 629 -19.10 -1.23 -31.60
C ILE A 629 -20.10 -0.79 -30.53
N LEU A 630 -20.96 0.16 -30.86
CA LEU A 630 -21.90 0.76 -29.91
C LEU A 630 -23.29 0.13 -30.03
N GLY A 631 -23.92 -0.16 -28.90
CA GLY A 631 -25.26 -0.73 -28.80
C GLY A 631 -25.31 -2.26 -28.81
N ASN A 632 -26.33 -2.81 -28.17
CA ASN A 632 -26.51 -4.27 -28.04
C ASN A 632 -27.09 -4.90 -29.33
N GLU A 633 -27.87 -4.13 -30.07
CA GLU A 633 -28.52 -4.47 -31.33
C GLU A 633 -27.59 -4.36 -32.54
N ASN A 634 -26.34 -3.94 -32.33
CA ASN A 634 -25.37 -3.76 -33.41
C ASN A 634 -24.96 -5.13 -33.99
N PRO A 635 -25.21 -5.41 -35.30
CA PRO A 635 -24.90 -6.70 -35.91
C PRO A 635 -23.41 -7.07 -35.85
N PHE A 636 -22.49 -6.08 -35.78
CA PHE A 636 -21.06 -6.38 -35.65
C PHE A 636 -20.66 -6.88 -34.26
N ARG A 637 -21.58 -6.89 -33.27
CA ARG A 637 -21.37 -7.55 -31.98
C ARG A 637 -20.94 -9.01 -32.14
N SER A 638 -21.41 -9.72 -33.18
CA SER A 638 -20.97 -11.10 -33.42
C SER A 638 -19.47 -11.21 -33.68
N VAL A 639 -18.87 -10.20 -34.34
CA VAL A 639 -17.42 -10.17 -34.60
C VAL A 639 -16.64 -10.06 -33.31
N LEU A 640 -17.09 -9.21 -32.39
CA LEU A 640 -16.54 -9.13 -31.04
C LEU A 640 -16.77 -10.43 -30.26
N ALA A 641 -17.96 -11.02 -30.35
CA ALA A 641 -18.27 -12.25 -29.65
C ALA A 641 -17.32 -13.39 -30.06
N ASP A 642 -17.06 -13.54 -31.36
CA ASP A 642 -16.11 -14.52 -31.88
C ASP A 642 -14.68 -14.24 -31.40
N SER A 643 -14.23 -12.97 -31.44
CA SER A 643 -12.90 -12.59 -30.94
C SER A 643 -12.75 -12.73 -29.42
N ALA A 644 -13.84 -12.60 -28.65
CA ALA A 644 -13.81 -12.65 -27.19
C ALA A 644 -13.93 -14.07 -26.62
N GLU A 645 -14.34 -15.05 -27.44
CA GLU A 645 -14.53 -16.45 -27.01
C GLU A 645 -13.27 -17.06 -26.41
N MET A 646 -12.08 -16.71 -26.94
CA MET A 646 -10.79 -17.18 -26.42
C MET A 646 -10.50 -16.73 -24.98
N TYR A 647 -11.14 -15.65 -24.52
CA TYR A 647 -11.04 -15.14 -23.15
C TYR A 647 -12.14 -15.70 -22.23
N GLY A 648 -12.87 -16.73 -22.69
CA GLY A 648 -13.96 -17.34 -21.92
C GLY A 648 -15.24 -16.51 -21.89
N VAL A 649 -15.37 -15.51 -22.77
CA VAL A 649 -16.59 -14.70 -22.86
C VAL A 649 -17.68 -15.50 -23.56
N SER A 650 -18.84 -15.62 -22.90
CA SER A 650 -20.01 -16.22 -23.51
C SER A 650 -21.21 -15.29 -23.44
N TRP A 651 -22.12 -15.42 -24.40
CA TRP A 651 -23.19 -14.45 -24.61
C TRP A 651 -24.55 -15.13 -24.54
N SER A 652 -25.53 -14.41 -24.01
CA SER A 652 -26.95 -14.75 -24.08
C SER A 652 -27.75 -13.58 -24.64
N ASP A 653 -29.04 -13.80 -24.86
CA ASP A 653 -29.96 -12.74 -25.30
C ASP A 653 -30.15 -11.65 -24.22
N THR A 654 -29.94 -12.00 -22.96
CA THR A 654 -30.25 -11.14 -21.79
C THR A 654 -29.02 -10.75 -20.97
N GLY A 655 -27.81 -11.13 -21.40
CA GLY A 655 -26.59 -10.88 -20.63
C GLY A 655 -25.32 -11.42 -21.29
N VAL A 656 -24.20 -11.19 -20.62
CA VAL A 656 -22.85 -11.64 -20.99
C VAL A 656 -22.17 -12.26 -19.77
N SER A 657 -21.45 -13.36 -19.97
CA SER A 657 -20.58 -13.96 -18.97
C SER A 657 -19.14 -13.56 -19.26
N MET A 658 -18.46 -12.96 -18.27
CA MET A 658 -17.09 -12.44 -18.37
C MET A 658 -16.28 -13.00 -17.20
N ASP A 659 -15.32 -13.89 -17.47
CA ASP A 659 -14.46 -14.52 -16.44
C ASP A 659 -15.22 -15.02 -15.20
N ALA A 660 -16.12 -15.99 -15.42
CA ALA A 660 -17.05 -16.55 -14.42
C ALA A 660 -18.12 -15.60 -13.82
N SER A 661 -18.09 -14.30 -14.13
CA SER A 661 -19.13 -13.35 -13.71
C SER A 661 -20.28 -13.29 -14.73
N GLU A 662 -21.47 -13.72 -14.33
CA GLU A 662 -22.69 -13.59 -15.14
C GLU A 662 -23.32 -12.20 -14.97
N VAL A 663 -23.34 -11.40 -16.04
CA VAL A 663 -23.86 -10.03 -16.05
C VAL A 663 -25.12 -9.96 -16.91
N ALA A 664 -26.27 -9.67 -16.28
CA ALA A 664 -27.49 -9.37 -17.00
C ALA A 664 -27.40 -7.98 -17.67
N PHE A 665 -28.10 -7.78 -18.78
CA PHE A 665 -28.17 -6.46 -19.44
C PHE A 665 -29.13 -5.50 -18.74
N GLN A 666 -30.16 -6.03 -18.07
CA GLN A 666 -31.17 -5.20 -17.42
C GLN A 666 -30.57 -4.27 -16.36
N ASN A 667 -30.91 -2.98 -16.44
CA ASN A 667 -30.47 -1.92 -15.52
C ASN A 667 -28.94 -1.77 -15.43
N ARG A 668 -28.23 -2.13 -16.52
CA ARG A 668 -26.77 -2.19 -16.54
C ARG A 668 -26.19 -1.57 -17.80
N SER A 669 -24.92 -1.19 -17.69
CA SER A 669 -24.06 -0.88 -18.82
C SER A 669 -22.87 -1.82 -18.80
N SER A 670 -22.45 -2.35 -19.95
CA SER A 670 -21.40 -3.36 -20.05
C SER A 670 -20.39 -2.99 -21.13
N VAL A 671 -19.12 -3.30 -20.87
CA VAL A 671 -18.02 -3.06 -21.79
C VAL A 671 -17.20 -4.34 -21.92
N VAL A 672 -16.87 -4.71 -23.15
CA VAL A 672 -16.03 -5.88 -23.47
C VAL A 672 -15.07 -5.48 -24.57
N ILE A 673 -13.77 -5.73 -24.35
CA ILE A 673 -12.71 -5.50 -25.33
C ILE A 673 -12.18 -6.85 -25.82
N ALA A 674 -11.84 -6.96 -27.09
CA ALA A 674 -11.18 -8.12 -27.66
C ALA A 674 -10.15 -7.70 -28.73
N ARG A 675 -9.30 -8.63 -29.16
CA ARG A 675 -8.35 -8.40 -30.26
C ARG A 675 -9.10 -8.29 -31.59
N HIS A 676 -8.64 -7.38 -32.45
CA HIS A 676 -9.22 -7.23 -33.78
C HIS A 676 -8.89 -8.47 -34.64
N PRO A 677 -9.89 -9.14 -35.25
CA PRO A 677 -9.71 -10.45 -35.87
C PRO A 677 -8.82 -10.44 -37.11
N ALA A 678 -8.70 -9.29 -37.79
CA ALA A 678 -7.85 -9.14 -38.98
C ALA A 678 -6.44 -8.61 -38.68
N ASN A 679 -6.19 -8.07 -37.48
CA ASN A 679 -4.92 -7.43 -37.14
C ASN A 679 -4.70 -7.47 -35.62
N PRO A 680 -3.76 -8.26 -35.10
CA PRO A 680 -3.53 -8.38 -33.66
C PRO A 680 -3.00 -7.10 -33.00
N GLU A 681 -2.48 -6.14 -33.77
CA GLU A 681 -2.05 -4.82 -33.28
C GLU A 681 -3.21 -3.87 -32.97
N LEU A 682 -4.45 -4.26 -33.28
CA LEU A 682 -5.63 -3.43 -33.10
C LEU A 682 -6.62 -4.11 -32.13
N ALA A 683 -7.45 -3.28 -31.50
CA ALA A 683 -8.49 -3.72 -30.58
C ALA A 683 -9.88 -3.44 -31.14
N ILE A 684 -10.84 -4.27 -30.72
CA ILE A 684 -12.27 -4.03 -30.90
C ILE A 684 -12.95 -3.96 -29.54
N GLY A 685 -13.76 -2.95 -29.33
CA GLY A 685 -14.50 -2.72 -28.10
C GLY A 685 -15.99 -2.72 -28.35
N TRP A 686 -16.75 -3.13 -27.36
CA TRP A 686 -18.21 -3.06 -27.37
C TRP A 686 -18.72 -2.37 -26.13
N ILE A 687 -19.72 -1.50 -26.31
CA ILE A 687 -20.40 -0.79 -25.24
C ILE A 687 -21.89 -1.04 -25.36
N HIS A 688 -22.48 -1.52 -24.27
CA HIS A 688 -23.91 -1.59 -24.07
C HIS A 688 -24.33 -0.69 -22.91
N VAL A 689 -25.45 -0.02 -23.09
CA VAL A 689 -26.15 0.78 -22.09
C VAL A 689 -27.63 0.40 -22.22
N ASP A 690 -28.25 -0.11 -21.15
CA ASP A 690 -29.67 -0.49 -21.14
C ASP A 690 -30.58 0.75 -21.14
N ASP A 691 -30.37 1.66 -20.18
CA ASP A 691 -31.06 2.96 -20.12
C ASP A 691 -30.10 4.10 -20.47
N MET A 692 -30.45 4.85 -21.52
CA MET A 692 -29.65 5.99 -22.01
C MET A 692 -29.51 7.12 -20.97
N ILE A 693 -30.27 7.12 -19.88
CA ILE A 693 -30.03 8.00 -18.72
C ILE A 693 -28.61 7.83 -18.17
N ALA A 694 -28.04 6.63 -18.21
CA ALA A 694 -26.67 6.35 -17.76
C ALA A 694 -25.57 6.86 -18.70
N MET A 695 -25.91 7.32 -19.91
CA MET A 695 -24.95 7.70 -20.95
C MET A 695 -23.96 8.80 -20.50
N PRO A 696 -24.38 9.90 -19.85
CA PRO A 696 -23.43 10.93 -19.40
C PRO A 696 -22.42 10.38 -18.39
N GLY A 697 -22.87 9.57 -17.43
CA GLY A 697 -21.99 8.93 -16.46
C GLY A 697 -21.03 7.92 -17.10
N MET A 698 -21.45 7.21 -18.15
CA MET A 698 -20.57 6.32 -18.91
C MET A 698 -19.50 7.09 -19.71
N ILE A 699 -19.87 8.21 -20.33
CA ILE A 699 -18.93 9.09 -21.04
C ILE A 699 -17.87 9.64 -20.07
N GLU A 700 -18.29 10.06 -18.88
CA GLU A 700 -17.40 10.57 -17.85
C GLU A 700 -16.47 9.46 -17.31
N LYS A 701 -17.03 8.30 -16.93
CA LYS A 701 -16.29 7.28 -16.18
C LYS A 701 -15.40 6.39 -17.04
N LEU A 702 -15.79 6.01 -18.26
CA LEU A 702 -15.11 4.95 -19.00
C LEU A 702 -13.62 5.21 -19.29
N PRO A 703 -13.17 6.44 -19.62
CA PRO A 703 -11.75 6.75 -19.80
C PRO A 703 -10.86 6.43 -18.59
N HIS A 704 -11.42 6.45 -17.37
CA HIS A 704 -10.68 6.15 -16.14
C HIS A 704 -10.41 4.64 -15.94
N TYR A 705 -11.05 3.78 -16.73
CA TYR A 705 -10.93 2.32 -16.62
C TYR A 705 -9.98 1.71 -17.66
N GLY A 706 -9.01 2.49 -18.15
CA GLY A 706 -8.11 2.10 -19.24
C GLY A 706 -7.35 0.77 -19.03
N LYS A 707 -7.08 0.36 -17.78
CA LYS A 707 -6.40 -0.92 -17.52
C LYS A 707 -7.27 -2.15 -17.75
N TYR A 708 -8.60 -2.00 -17.77
CA TYR A 708 -9.53 -3.13 -17.78
C TYR A 708 -9.89 -3.57 -19.20
N SER A 709 -10.13 -4.88 -19.35
CA SER A 709 -10.60 -5.50 -20.60
C SER A 709 -12.12 -5.65 -20.63
N TYR A 710 -12.78 -5.69 -19.47
CA TYR A 710 -14.23 -5.74 -19.37
C TYR A 710 -14.73 -5.06 -18.10
N LEU A 711 -15.96 -4.53 -18.19
CA LEU A 711 -16.62 -3.81 -17.11
C LEU A 711 -18.13 -4.07 -17.12
N SER A 712 -18.73 -3.97 -15.94
CA SER A 712 -20.16 -3.77 -15.75
C SER A 712 -20.40 -2.61 -14.80
N PHE A 713 -21.44 -1.84 -15.07
CA PHE A 713 -21.96 -0.78 -14.22
C PHE A 713 -23.44 -0.99 -13.94
N LEU A 714 -23.86 -0.72 -12.70
CA LEU A 714 -25.23 -0.78 -12.22
C LEU A 714 -25.88 0.59 -12.18
N GLY A 715 -27.14 0.67 -12.66
CA GLY A 715 -28.04 1.80 -12.47
C GLY A 715 -27.81 3.01 -13.39
N ASP A 716 -28.68 4.00 -13.22
CA ASP A 716 -28.70 5.26 -13.98
C ASP A 716 -27.49 6.16 -13.68
N GLU A 717 -26.93 6.07 -12.47
CA GLU A 717 -25.63 6.64 -12.11
C GLU A 717 -24.61 5.49 -12.11
N PRO A 718 -23.97 5.18 -13.25
CA PRO A 718 -23.30 3.91 -13.48
C PRO A 718 -22.23 3.65 -12.43
N THR A 719 -22.48 2.70 -11.53
CA THR A 719 -21.55 2.30 -10.46
C THR A 719 -20.92 0.97 -10.83
N ASN A 720 -19.59 0.92 -10.91
CA ASN A 720 -18.89 -0.28 -11.36
C ASN A 720 -19.06 -1.43 -10.36
N ASP A 721 -19.48 -2.59 -10.84
CA ASP A 721 -19.72 -3.76 -9.99
C ASP A 721 -18.98 -5.03 -10.48
N VAL A 722 -18.62 -5.08 -11.76
CA VAL A 722 -17.72 -6.09 -12.32
C VAL A 722 -16.61 -5.39 -13.09
N LYS A 723 -15.37 -5.83 -12.91
CA LYS A 723 -14.21 -5.37 -13.67
C LYS A 723 -13.18 -6.48 -13.74
N GLY A 724 -12.41 -6.50 -14.82
CA GLY A 724 -11.24 -7.37 -14.89
C GLY A 724 -10.46 -7.20 -16.18
N VAL A 725 -9.41 -8.01 -16.28
CA VAL A 725 -8.42 -7.98 -17.34
C VAL A 725 -8.31 -9.40 -17.86
N TRP A 726 -8.30 -9.59 -19.18
CA TRP A 726 -8.13 -10.94 -19.73
C TRP A 726 -6.76 -11.51 -19.41
N SER A 727 -6.67 -12.83 -19.26
CA SER A 727 -5.38 -13.50 -19.28
C SER A 727 -4.79 -13.48 -20.71
N SER A 728 -3.47 -13.45 -20.77
CA SER A 728 -2.69 -13.49 -22.02
C SER A 728 -1.87 -14.79 -22.02
N PRO A 729 -2.47 -15.92 -22.45
CA PRO A 729 -1.88 -17.24 -22.27
C PRO A 729 -0.73 -17.52 -23.25
N ASP A 730 -0.67 -16.80 -24.36
CA ASP A 730 0.33 -16.97 -25.40
C ASP A 730 1.36 -15.85 -25.27
N SER A 731 2.64 -16.19 -25.12
CA SER A 731 3.73 -15.22 -25.11
C SER A 731 4.84 -15.69 -26.06
N PRO A 732 5.34 -14.83 -26.97
CA PRO A 732 6.50 -15.15 -27.80
C PRO A 732 7.80 -15.25 -26.99
N MET A 733 7.79 -14.82 -25.72
CA MET A 733 8.90 -14.99 -24.77
C MET A 733 8.86 -16.36 -24.09
N GLN A 734 7.85 -17.18 -24.40
CA GLN A 734 7.74 -18.57 -23.95
C GLN A 734 8.03 -19.54 -25.09
N TRP A 735 8.81 -20.57 -24.79
CA TRP A 735 8.98 -21.71 -25.67
C TRP A 735 8.67 -22.99 -24.90
N VAL A 736 7.74 -23.78 -25.42
CA VAL A 736 7.45 -25.13 -24.91
C VAL A 736 7.97 -26.15 -25.92
N LYS A 737 8.69 -27.17 -25.43
CA LYS A 737 9.25 -28.22 -26.29
C LYS A 737 8.12 -28.95 -27.04
N PRO A 738 8.23 -29.11 -28.36
CA PRO A 738 7.24 -29.86 -29.13
C PRO A 738 7.07 -31.29 -28.60
N GLY A 739 5.82 -31.66 -28.29
CA GLY A 739 5.48 -32.99 -27.77
C GLY A 739 5.38 -33.08 -26.25
N THR A 740 5.67 -32.01 -25.51
CA THR A 740 5.36 -31.91 -24.08
C THR A 740 3.84 -31.93 -23.88
N THR A 741 3.34 -32.89 -23.11
CA THR A 741 1.91 -33.02 -22.76
C THR A 741 1.59 -32.61 -21.33
N ALA A 742 2.62 -32.47 -20.48
CA ALA A 742 2.46 -31.96 -19.12
C ALA A 742 2.26 -30.44 -19.17
N SER A 743 1.39 -29.92 -18.31
CA SER A 743 1.26 -28.48 -18.12
C SER A 743 2.54 -27.94 -17.47
N ILE A 744 3.09 -26.85 -18.00
CA ILE A 744 4.20 -26.13 -17.36
C ILE A 744 3.61 -25.25 -16.25
N GLN A 745 4.24 -25.26 -15.08
CA GLN A 745 3.89 -24.36 -13.98
C GLN A 745 4.73 -23.08 -14.10
N TRP A 746 4.28 -22.16 -14.95
CA TRP A 746 5.00 -20.90 -15.18
C TRP A 746 5.16 -20.07 -13.91
N ASP A 747 4.18 -20.15 -13.00
CA ASP A 747 4.16 -19.38 -11.74
C ASP A 747 5.06 -19.97 -10.65
N ALA A 748 5.74 -21.11 -10.90
CA ALA A 748 6.67 -21.73 -9.96
C ALA A 748 8.03 -20.99 -9.91
N LEU A 749 8.00 -19.66 -9.99
CA LEU A 749 9.18 -18.81 -9.88
C LEU A 749 9.51 -18.56 -8.40
N PRO A 750 10.80 -18.53 -8.03
CA PRO A 750 11.20 -18.08 -6.70
C PRO A 750 10.63 -16.69 -6.41
N PRO A 751 10.06 -16.45 -5.21
CA PRO A 751 9.64 -15.11 -4.80
C PRO A 751 10.86 -14.19 -4.71
N LEU A 752 10.66 -12.91 -5.03
CA LEU A 752 11.68 -11.88 -4.88
C LEU A 752 11.48 -11.17 -3.54
N GLU A 753 12.56 -11.01 -2.78
CA GLU A 753 12.52 -10.24 -1.54
C GLU A 753 12.38 -8.74 -1.87
N PRO A 754 11.47 -8.01 -1.19
CA PRO A 754 11.29 -6.60 -1.43
C PRO A 754 12.50 -5.80 -0.95
N LEU A 755 12.75 -4.64 -1.56
CA LEU A 755 13.88 -3.77 -1.21
C LEU A 755 13.83 -3.26 0.24
N GLY A 756 12.62 -3.18 0.80
CA GLY A 756 12.34 -2.80 2.18
C GLY A 756 10.94 -3.30 2.58
N ILE A 757 10.63 -3.24 3.87
CA ILE A 757 9.32 -3.65 4.41
C ILE A 757 8.80 -2.52 5.29
N LEU A 758 7.54 -2.14 5.08
CA LEU A 758 6.88 -1.13 5.90
C LEU A 758 6.78 -1.64 7.34
N PRO A 759 7.29 -0.92 8.35
CA PRO A 759 7.15 -1.34 9.73
C PRO A 759 5.67 -1.54 10.11
N ALA A 760 5.38 -2.68 10.74
CA ALA A 760 4.06 -3.02 11.20
C ALA A 760 3.55 -1.97 12.19
N LYS A 761 2.27 -1.58 12.11
CA LYS A 761 1.72 -0.64 13.10
C LYS A 761 1.76 -1.27 14.50
N TYR A 762 1.34 -2.52 14.63
CA TYR A 762 1.46 -3.30 15.85
C TYR A 762 2.71 -4.17 15.77
N MET A 763 3.72 -3.92 16.60
CA MET A 763 5.00 -4.61 16.47
C MET A 763 4.87 -6.08 16.91
N PRO A 764 5.24 -7.05 16.05
CA PRO A 764 5.22 -8.48 16.39
C PRO A 764 5.92 -8.80 17.72
N GLU A 765 7.02 -8.12 18.05
CA GLU A 765 7.77 -8.34 19.28
C GLU A 765 7.01 -7.89 20.53
N GLN A 766 6.22 -6.81 20.43
CA GLN A 766 5.40 -6.32 21.54
C GLN A 766 4.25 -7.29 21.82
N LEU A 767 3.54 -7.70 20.75
CA LEU A 767 2.50 -8.73 20.82
C LEU A 767 3.03 -10.03 21.43
N PHE A 768 4.18 -10.51 20.97
CA PHE A 768 4.81 -11.72 21.49
C PHE A 768 5.19 -11.59 22.97
N SER A 769 5.62 -10.40 23.42
CA SER A 769 6.00 -10.18 24.81
C SER A 769 4.83 -10.39 25.77
N HIS A 770 3.62 -9.97 25.38
CA HIS A 770 2.40 -10.18 26.14
C HIS A 770 1.95 -11.64 26.11
N VAL A 771 1.99 -12.28 24.94
CA VAL A 771 1.68 -13.71 24.81
C VAL A 771 2.60 -14.51 25.73
N SER A 772 3.92 -14.34 25.60
CA SER A 772 4.90 -15.15 26.34
C SER A 772 4.79 -14.94 27.85
N ALA A 773 4.42 -13.73 28.30
CA ALA A 773 4.12 -13.49 29.70
C ALA A 773 2.89 -14.30 30.18
N LEU A 774 1.79 -14.21 29.43
CA LEU A 774 0.50 -14.81 29.76
C LEU A 774 0.50 -16.35 29.61
N SER A 775 1.23 -16.89 28.64
CA SER A 775 1.38 -18.33 28.40
C SER A 775 2.58 -18.96 29.12
N SER A 776 3.25 -18.21 30.01
CA SER A 776 4.42 -18.74 30.71
C SER A 776 4.07 -19.92 31.64
N PRO A 777 5.00 -20.88 31.84
CA PRO A 777 4.82 -21.97 32.81
C PRO A 777 4.52 -21.48 34.24
N ALA A 778 4.94 -20.26 34.59
CA ALA A 778 4.68 -19.67 35.90
C ALA A 778 3.19 -19.40 36.15
N LEU A 779 2.40 -19.18 35.10
CA LEU A 779 0.95 -18.96 35.18
C LEU A 779 0.13 -20.25 35.12
N GLN A 780 0.77 -21.43 35.08
CA GLN A 780 0.14 -22.73 35.33
C GLN A 780 -1.13 -22.99 34.49
N GLY A 781 -1.18 -22.46 33.27
CA GLY A 781 -2.32 -22.60 32.35
C GLY A 781 -3.60 -21.89 32.76
N ARG A 782 -3.54 -20.98 33.74
CA ARG A 782 -4.61 -20.02 34.07
C ARG A 782 -6.00 -20.63 34.34
N ALA A 783 -6.05 -21.83 34.93
CA ALA A 783 -7.32 -22.43 35.36
C ALA A 783 -7.99 -21.64 36.49
N LEU A 784 -9.32 -21.80 36.62
CA LEU A 784 -10.08 -21.26 37.74
C LEU A 784 -9.48 -21.68 39.09
N GLN A 785 -9.46 -20.75 40.06
CA GLN A 785 -8.81 -20.89 41.38
C GLN A 785 -7.27 -21.00 41.37
N SER A 786 -6.60 -20.92 40.22
CA SER A 786 -5.14 -20.93 40.18
C SER A 786 -4.52 -19.58 40.58
N GLU A 787 -3.33 -19.62 41.17
CA GLU A 787 -2.51 -18.41 41.40
C GLU A 787 -2.17 -17.73 40.06
N GLY A 788 -1.93 -18.52 39.02
CA GLY A 788 -1.63 -18.02 37.68
C GLY A 788 -2.76 -17.20 37.04
N LEU A 789 -4.02 -17.58 37.23
CA LEU A 789 -5.17 -16.77 36.81
C LEU A 789 -5.19 -15.41 37.53
N THR A 790 -4.88 -15.40 38.83
CA THR A 790 -4.86 -14.15 39.62
C THR A 790 -3.70 -13.24 39.20
N GLU A 791 -2.53 -13.80 38.91
CA GLU A 791 -1.38 -13.04 38.40
C GLU A 791 -1.60 -12.53 36.97
N ALA A 792 -2.29 -13.28 36.11
CA ALA A 792 -2.70 -12.82 34.78
C ALA A 792 -3.62 -11.61 34.87
N ALA A 793 -4.65 -11.63 35.73
CA ALA A 793 -5.54 -10.49 35.95
C ALA A 793 -4.78 -9.23 36.42
N ARG A 794 -3.81 -9.39 37.33
CA ARG A 794 -2.94 -8.29 37.78
C ARG A 794 -2.06 -7.76 36.67
N TYR A 795 -1.45 -8.65 35.89
CA TYR A 795 -0.62 -8.27 34.75
C TYR A 795 -1.41 -7.41 33.76
N ILE A 796 -2.60 -7.85 33.36
CA ILE A 796 -3.47 -7.11 32.43
C ILE A 796 -3.86 -5.74 33.02
N ALA A 797 -4.28 -5.70 34.29
CA ALA A 797 -4.61 -4.45 34.96
C ALA A 797 -3.42 -3.48 35.08
N ASP A 798 -2.20 -4.00 35.21
CA ASP A 798 -0.97 -3.22 35.22
C ASP A 798 -0.64 -2.65 33.83
N GLN A 799 -0.85 -3.43 32.75
CA GLN A 799 -0.71 -2.94 31.38
C GLN A 799 -1.74 -1.85 31.06
N PHE A 800 -3.01 -2.05 31.41
CA PHE A 800 -4.05 -1.02 31.27
C PHE A 800 -3.73 0.26 32.05
N ARG A 801 -3.12 0.14 33.23
CA ARG A 801 -2.66 1.30 33.99
C ARG A 801 -1.46 1.99 33.33
N ALA A 802 -0.53 1.23 32.77
CA ALA A 802 0.63 1.77 32.06
C ALA A 802 0.23 2.53 30.79
N ALA A 803 -0.80 2.04 30.09
CA ALA A 803 -1.45 2.69 28.95
C ALA A 803 -2.20 3.99 29.29
N GLY A 804 -2.43 4.29 30.58
CA GLY A 804 -3.14 5.50 30.99
C GLY A 804 -4.66 5.44 30.88
N LEU A 805 -5.23 4.24 30.73
CA LEU A 805 -6.68 4.04 30.67
C LEU A 805 -7.38 4.46 31.97
N GLN A 806 -8.68 4.73 31.90
CA GLN A 806 -9.49 5.07 33.07
C GLN A 806 -10.13 3.84 33.69
N THR A 807 -10.30 3.86 35.01
CA THR A 807 -11.10 2.86 35.76
C THR A 807 -12.59 3.22 35.71
N VAL A 808 -13.48 2.24 35.54
CA VAL A 808 -14.93 2.49 35.50
C VAL A 808 -15.53 2.74 36.90
N ASN A 809 -15.02 2.06 37.94
CA ASN A 809 -15.52 2.14 39.32
C ASN A 809 -14.42 2.47 40.35
N GLY A 810 -13.38 3.19 39.93
CA GLY A 810 -12.20 3.46 40.76
C GLY A 810 -11.26 2.27 40.94
N THR A 811 -11.53 1.16 40.23
CA THR A 811 -10.71 -0.06 40.15
C THR A 811 -10.79 -0.62 38.74
N TYR A 812 -9.77 -1.40 38.33
CA TYR A 812 -9.78 -2.19 37.10
C TYR A 812 -10.42 -3.56 37.28
N ILE A 813 -10.71 -3.98 38.51
CA ILE A 813 -11.19 -5.33 38.81
C ILE A 813 -12.68 -5.32 39.14
N GLN A 814 -13.45 -6.16 38.44
CA GLN A 814 -14.85 -6.48 38.73
C GLN A 814 -14.91 -7.88 39.34
N SER A 815 -15.13 -7.98 40.67
CA SER A 815 -15.13 -9.26 41.40
C SER A 815 -16.53 -9.71 41.82
N TRP A 816 -16.78 -11.03 41.80
CA TRP A 816 -18.01 -11.63 42.33
C TRP A 816 -17.79 -13.06 42.85
N GLU A 817 -18.75 -13.59 43.63
CA GLU A 817 -18.77 -15.02 44.00
C GLU A 817 -19.60 -15.82 42.99
N GLN A 818 -19.00 -16.83 42.35
CA GLN A 818 -19.66 -17.73 41.40
C GLN A 818 -19.73 -19.16 41.96
N SER A 819 -20.86 -19.84 41.74
CA SER A 819 -20.94 -21.28 42.01
C SER A 819 -20.54 -22.06 40.76
N VAL A 820 -19.40 -22.75 40.81
CA VAL A 820 -18.85 -23.55 39.71
C VAL A 820 -18.97 -25.04 40.05
N ALA A 821 -19.46 -25.83 39.09
CA ALA A 821 -19.57 -27.27 39.27
C ALA A 821 -18.18 -27.90 39.48
N GLY A 822 -18.02 -28.73 40.51
CA GLY A 822 -16.73 -29.35 40.85
C GLY A 822 -15.81 -28.50 41.74
N LEU A 823 -15.88 -27.17 41.67
CA LEU A 823 -15.02 -26.24 42.44
C LEU A 823 -15.72 -25.54 43.61
N GLY A 824 -17.04 -25.58 43.67
CA GLY A 824 -17.81 -24.93 44.74
C GLY A 824 -17.98 -23.44 44.50
N ARG A 825 -17.91 -22.62 45.56
CA ARG A 825 -17.94 -21.16 45.44
C ARG A 825 -16.53 -20.64 45.17
N VAL A 826 -16.39 -19.88 44.10
CA VAL A 826 -15.14 -19.33 43.61
C VAL A 826 -15.27 -17.81 43.51
N GLU A 827 -14.25 -17.07 43.92
CA GLU A 827 -14.13 -15.65 43.62
C GLU A 827 -13.63 -15.51 42.18
N MET A 828 -14.40 -14.80 41.35
CA MET A 828 -14.11 -14.57 39.94
C MET A 828 -13.83 -13.08 39.73
N GLU A 829 -12.98 -12.75 38.77
CA GLU A 829 -12.54 -11.39 38.49
C GLU A 829 -12.53 -11.12 36.98
N ASN A 830 -13.26 -10.12 36.50
CA ASN A 830 -13.00 -9.55 35.17
C ASN A 830 -12.06 -8.35 35.32
N VAL A 831 -11.26 -8.06 34.30
CA VAL A 831 -10.43 -6.85 34.23
C VAL A 831 -11.06 -5.87 33.24
N VAL A 832 -11.40 -4.66 33.68
CA VAL A 832 -12.14 -3.65 32.91
C VAL A 832 -11.43 -2.30 32.94
N ALA A 833 -11.14 -1.75 31.77
CA ALA A 833 -10.60 -0.40 31.60
C ALA A 833 -11.39 0.38 30.53
N MET A 834 -11.26 1.72 30.51
CA MET A 834 -12.07 2.58 29.67
C MET A 834 -11.27 3.72 29.02
N ILE A 835 -11.56 4.00 27.75
CA ILE A 835 -11.33 5.31 27.12
C ILE A 835 -12.69 6.03 27.12
N PRO A 836 -12.79 7.25 27.69
CA PRO A 836 -14.05 7.98 27.71
C PRO A 836 -14.43 8.50 26.31
N GLY A 837 -15.72 8.55 26.03
CA GLY A 837 -16.25 9.21 24.82
C GLY A 837 -16.26 10.73 24.93
N SER A 838 -16.04 11.42 23.82
CA SER A 838 -16.10 12.87 23.71
C SER A 838 -17.53 13.41 23.55
N ASN A 839 -18.45 12.61 23.00
CA ASN A 839 -19.84 12.96 22.80
C ASN A 839 -20.68 12.65 24.05
N ARG A 840 -21.23 13.70 24.66
CA ARG A 840 -22.05 13.59 25.88
C ARG A 840 -23.36 12.84 25.66
N ASP A 841 -23.91 12.85 24.45
CA ASP A 841 -25.17 12.15 24.16
C ASP A 841 -24.96 10.64 24.00
N LEU A 842 -23.71 10.21 23.76
CA LEU A 842 -23.32 8.81 23.61
C LEU A 842 -22.54 8.27 24.83
N SER A 843 -22.36 9.07 25.89
CA SER A 843 -21.51 8.71 27.03
C SER A 843 -22.01 7.52 27.85
N ALA A 844 -23.26 7.10 27.66
CA ALA A 844 -23.86 5.93 28.30
C ALA A 844 -23.83 4.67 27.39
N GLN A 845 -23.36 4.79 26.15
CA GLN A 845 -23.46 3.73 25.14
C GLN A 845 -22.09 3.20 24.72
N PRO A 846 -21.42 2.39 25.56
CA PRO A 846 -20.07 1.95 25.29
C PRO A 846 -20.02 0.92 24.15
N VAL A 847 -18.89 0.90 23.43
CA VAL A 847 -18.45 -0.25 22.63
C VAL A 847 -17.46 -1.06 23.46
N ILE A 848 -17.55 -2.39 23.36
CA ILE A 848 -16.69 -3.29 24.12
C ILE A 848 -15.72 -4.00 23.17
N LEU A 849 -14.43 -3.98 23.51
CA LEU A 849 -13.44 -4.91 22.98
C LEU A 849 -13.11 -5.93 24.07
N GLY A 850 -13.30 -7.22 23.78
CA GLY A 850 -13.21 -8.30 24.74
C GLY A 850 -12.30 -9.44 24.32
N ALA A 851 -11.65 -10.09 25.30
CA ALA A 851 -10.96 -11.37 25.16
C ALA A 851 -10.99 -12.10 26.51
N HIS A 852 -11.03 -13.44 26.54
CA HIS A 852 -10.88 -14.16 27.81
C HIS A 852 -9.41 -14.41 28.14
N TYR A 853 -9.10 -14.45 29.44
CA TYR A 853 -7.72 -14.64 29.92
C TYR A 853 -7.52 -15.93 30.73
N ASP A 854 -8.59 -16.67 31.04
CA ASP A 854 -8.49 -18.02 31.61
C ASP A 854 -8.20 -19.08 30.53
N HIS A 855 -7.74 -20.24 30.98
CA HIS A 855 -7.56 -21.44 30.15
C HIS A 855 -7.65 -22.71 31.01
N LEU A 856 -7.32 -23.89 30.45
CA LEU A 856 -7.59 -25.21 31.05
C LEU A 856 -6.69 -25.62 32.24
N GLY A 857 -5.56 -24.95 32.47
CA GLY A 857 -4.67 -25.24 33.59
C GLY A 857 -3.66 -26.36 33.36
N VAL A 858 -3.62 -27.33 34.28
CA VAL A 858 -2.67 -28.46 34.24
C VAL A 858 -3.46 -29.75 34.07
N ASP A 859 -3.07 -30.54 33.08
CA ASP A 859 -3.67 -31.84 32.80
C ASP A 859 -3.50 -32.79 34.00
N ALA A 860 -4.60 -33.35 34.47
CA ALA A 860 -4.61 -34.15 35.70
C ALA A 860 -3.90 -35.50 35.53
N ASP A 861 -3.82 -36.04 34.31
CA ASP A 861 -3.28 -37.37 34.03
C ASP A 861 -1.80 -37.33 33.65
N SER A 862 -1.42 -36.41 32.76
CA SER A 862 -0.05 -36.24 32.28
C SER A 862 0.79 -35.29 33.15
N GLY A 863 0.15 -34.35 33.84
CA GLY A 863 0.81 -33.26 34.56
C GLY A 863 1.39 -32.17 33.66
N GLU A 864 1.06 -32.20 32.36
CA GLU A 864 1.47 -31.17 31.40
C GLU A 864 0.60 -29.91 31.52
N ILE A 865 1.17 -28.75 31.16
CA ILE A 865 0.49 -27.47 31.23
C ILE A 865 -0.23 -27.21 29.90
N TYR A 866 -1.48 -26.78 29.96
CA TYR A 866 -2.15 -26.13 28.83
C TYR A 866 -1.73 -24.66 28.83
N TYR A 867 -0.80 -24.29 27.95
CA TYR A 867 -0.23 -22.93 27.98
C TYR A 867 -1.19 -21.86 27.46
N GLY A 868 -2.12 -22.23 26.56
CA GLY A 868 -3.13 -21.32 26.03
C GLY A 868 -2.50 -20.11 25.35
N ALA A 869 -1.55 -20.35 24.46
CA ALA A 869 -0.81 -19.30 23.77
C ALA A 869 -1.69 -18.66 22.69
N ASP A 870 -2.31 -19.47 21.84
CA ASP A 870 -3.34 -19.00 20.92
C ASP A 870 -4.67 -18.81 21.66
N ASP A 871 -5.02 -19.71 22.58
CA ASP A 871 -6.29 -19.71 23.32
C ASP A 871 -6.09 -19.43 24.83
N ASN A 872 -6.09 -18.19 25.29
CA ASN A 872 -6.31 -16.98 24.51
C ASN A 872 -5.34 -15.85 24.89
N ALA A 873 -4.08 -16.19 25.13
CA ALA A 873 -3.04 -15.18 25.34
C ALA A 873 -2.85 -14.29 24.09
N SER A 874 -3.13 -14.81 22.88
CA SER A 874 -3.12 -14.06 21.63
C SER A 874 -4.15 -12.93 21.61
N GLY A 875 -5.42 -13.20 21.95
CA GLY A 875 -6.49 -12.20 21.99
C GLY A 875 -6.26 -11.16 23.08
N VAL A 876 -5.79 -11.57 24.26
CA VAL A 876 -5.44 -10.64 25.35
C VAL A 876 -4.23 -9.77 24.99
N SER A 877 -3.27 -10.30 24.24
CA SER A 877 -2.13 -9.52 23.74
C SER A 877 -2.59 -8.38 22.82
N ILE A 878 -3.44 -8.68 21.82
CA ILE A 878 -4.04 -7.67 20.94
C ILE A 878 -4.87 -6.66 21.75
N LEU A 879 -5.68 -7.13 22.71
CA LEU A 879 -6.47 -6.27 23.60
C LEU A 879 -5.59 -5.24 24.34
N ILE A 880 -4.44 -5.66 24.87
CA ILE A 880 -3.50 -4.80 25.60
C ILE A 880 -2.87 -3.76 24.66
N GLU A 881 -2.32 -4.19 23.53
CA GLU A 881 -1.64 -3.31 22.57
C GLU A 881 -2.58 -2.29 21.96
N MET A 882 -3.80 -2.72 21.59
CA MET A 882 -4.84 -1.82 21.11
C MET A 882 -5.23 -0.79 22.16
N ALA A 883 -5.43 -1.21 23.42
CA ALA A 883 -5.78 -0.30 24.49
C ALA A 883 -4.68 0.75 24.75
N SER A 884 -3.41 0.33 24.65
CA SER A 884 -2.24 1.21 24.75
C SER A 884 -2.22 2.27 23.65
N LYS A 885 -2.34 1.85 22.37
CA LYS A 885 -2.31 2.79 21.24
C LYS A 885 -3.52 3.72 21.22
N MET A 886 -4.73 3.19 21.37
CA MET A 886 -5.93 4.01 21.30
C MET A 886 -5.99 5.03 22.44
N ALA A 887 -5.45 4.72 23.63
CA ALA A 887 -5.45 5.65 24.76
C ALA A 887 -4.57 6.88 24.53
N SER A 888 -3.49 6.76 23.73
CA SER A 888 -2.58 7.87 23.45
C SER A 888 -2.98 8.69 22.23
N SER A 889 -3.67 8.09 21.26
CA SER A 889 -3.78 8.65 19.91
C SER A 889 -5.21 8.84 19.40
N TYR A 890 -6.24 8.28 20.08
CA TYR A 890 -7.62 8.29 19.59
C TYR A 890 -8.61 8.89 20.59
N THR A 891 -9.53 9.73 20.08
CA THR A 891 -10.62 10.31 20.87
C THR A 891 -11.97 9.82 20.31
N PRO A 892 -12.58 8.78 20.90
CA PRO A 892 -13.82 8.23 20.38
C PRO A 892 -15.02 9.14 20.64
N GLN A 893 -16.07 9.06 19.81
CA GLN A 893 -17.35 9.72 20.12
C GLN A 893 -18.02 9.09 21.35
N ARG A 894 -18.09 7.76 21.43
CA ARG A 894 -18.67 7.02 22.58
C ARG A 894 -17.58 6.33 23.42
N PRO A 895 -17.83 5.93 24.68
CA PRO A 895 -16.82 5.24 25.48
C PRO A 895 -16.42 3.90 24.86
N ILE A 896 -15.15 3.52 25.03
CA ILE A 896 -14.67 2.17 24.72
C ILE A 896 -14.30 1.48 26.01
N LEU A 897 -14.82 0.28 26.22
CA LEU A 897 -14.47 -0.59 27.33
C LEU A 897 -13.58 -1.73 26.82
N PHE A 898 -12.41 -1.87 27.43
CA PHE A 898 -11.51 -3.00 27.22
C PHE A 898 -11.75 -3.99 28.36
N VAL A 899 -12.13 -5.22 28.01
CA VAL A 899 -12.55 -6.21 29.00
C VAL A 899 -11.81 -7.52 28.80
N ALA A 900 -11.05 -7.93 29.81
CA ALA A 900 -10.52 -9.29 29.90
C ALA A 900 -11.47 -10.15 30.76
N PHE A 901 -12.13 -11.13 30.13
CA PHE A 901 -13.11 -12.00 30.79
C PHE A 901 -12.46 -13.22 31.44
N THR A 902 -13.03 -13.67 32.56
CA THR A 902 -12.66 -14.94 33.19
C THR A 902 -13.76 -15.99 33.06
N GLY A 903 -13.40 -17.26 33.03
CA GLY A 903 -14.32 -18.39 33.07
C GLY A 903 -15.06 -18.63 31.76
N GLU A 904 -14.47 -18.27 30.62
CA GLU A 904 -14.98 -18.63 29.28
C GLU A 904 -15.09 -20.16 29.18
N GLU A 905 -13.99 -20.84 29.50
CA GLU A 905 -13.80 -22.30 29.39
C GLU A 905 -14.74 -23.10 30.31
N SER A 906 -15.31 -22.40 31.30
CA SER A 906 -16.26 -22.93 32.28
C SER A 906 -17.70 -22.49 32.02
N GLY A 907 -17.99 -22.01 30.81
CA GLY A 907 -19.32 -21.68 30.32
C GLY A 907 -19.65 -20.19 30.30
N LEU A 908 -18.72 -19.35 29.83
CA LEU A 908 -18.88 -17.89 29.64
C LEU A 908 -19.22 -17.15 30.94
N LEU A 909 -18.68 -17.58 32.08
CA LEU A 909 -19.10 -17.10 33.39
C LEU A 909 -18.84 -15.60 33.56
N GLY A 910 -17.71 -15.10 33.07
CA GLY A 910 -17.31 -13.71 33.19
C GLY A 910 -18.08 -12.77 32.27
N SER A 911 -18.27 -13.13 30.99
CA SER A 911 -19.06 -12.31 30.07
C SER A 911 -20.55 -12.30 30.43
N LYS A 912 -21.13 -13.44 30.88
CA LYS A 912 -22.50 -13.46 31.42
C LYS A 912 -22.65 -12.53 32.61
N TYR A 913 -21.74 -12.61 33.58
CA TYR A 913 -21.78 -11.73 34.73
C TYR A 913 -21.65 -10.26 34.34
N PHE A 914 -20.75 -9.94 33.41
CA PHE A 914 -20.53 -8.59 32.92
C PHE A 914 -21.79 -8.00 32.28
N VAL A 915 -22.44 -8.74 31.37
CA VAL A 915 -23.64 -8.26 30.67
C VAL A 915 -24.83 -8.12 31.63
N GLU A 916 -24.97 -9.03 32.60
CA GLU A 916 -26.01 -8.92 33.64
C GLU A 916 -25.73 -7.83 34.70
N ASN A 917 -24.46 -7.47 34.89
CA ASN A 917 -24.02 -6.51 35.90
C ASN A 917 -22.97 -5.55 35.32
N PRO A 918 -23.29 -4.70 34.32
CA PRO A 918 -22.31 -3.81 33.72
C PRO A 918 -21.68 -2.90 34.79
N PRO A 919 -20.35 -2.72 34.79
CA PRO A 919 -19.69 -1.86 35.77
C PRO A 919 -20.03 -0.39 35.52
N GLY A 920 -19.94 0.45 36.57
CA GLY A 920 -20.17 1.89 36.44
C GLY A 920 -21.65 2.28 36.47
N ALA A 921 -21.98 3.27 35.63
CA ALA A 921 -23.35 3.76 35.42
C ALA A 921 -23.91 3.31 34.06
N PHE A 922 -23.31 2.28 33.46
CA PHE A 922 -23.79 1.66 32.23
C PHE A 922 -24.91 0.67 32.53
N GLU A 923 -25.86 0.55 31.61
CA GLU A 923 -26.95 -0.42 31.66
C GLU A 923 -26.82 -1.36 30.44
N THR A 924 -27.30 -2.59 30.57
CA THR A 924 -27.16 -3.63 29.54
C THR A 924 -27.75 -3.19 28.20
N ASP A 925 -28.95 -2.60 28.22
CA ASP A 925 -29.68 -2.12 27.04
C ASP A 925 -28.98 -0.96 26.31
N ASP A 926 -28.03 -0.29 26.96
CA ASP A 926 -27.31 0.86 26.40
C ASP A 926 -25.99 0.46 25.71
N ILE A 927 -25.49 -0.77 25.91
CA ILE A 927 -24.26 -1.25 25.25
C ILE A 927 -24.46 -1.23 23.74
N PHE A 928 -23.59 -0.52 23.02
CA PHE A 928 -23.77 -0.28 21.58
C PHE A 928 -23.44 -1.49 20.73
N ALA A 929 -22.28 -2.10 20.98
CA ALA A 929 -21.79 -3.29 20.30
C ALA A 929 -20.62 -3.92 21.06
N MET A 930 -20.29 -5.17 20.73
CA MET A 930 -19.12 -5.88 21.24
C MET A 930 -18.30 -6.54 20.12
N VAL A 931 -16.98 -6.43 20.21
CA VAL A 931 -16.01 -7.14 19.39
C VAL A 931 -15.26 -8.10 20.30
N ASN A 932 -15.29 -9.40 19.98
CA ASN A 932 -14.63 -10.45 20.74
C ASN A 932 -13.41 -11.00 20.01
N LEU A 933 -12.31 -11.17 20.72
CA LEU A 933 -11.08 -11.80 20.25
C LEU A 933 -10.89 -13.15 20.93
N ASP A 934 -10.74 -14.21 20.14
CA ASP A 934 -10.48 -15.56 20.63
C ASP A 934 -9.72 -16.33 19.54
N ALA A 935 -8.60 -16.96 19.93
CA ALA A 935 -7.70 -17.72 19.05
C ALA A 935 -7.37 -16.98 17.74
N VAL A 936 -6.70 -15.84 17.90
CA VAL A 936 -6.33 -14.88 16.84
C VAL A 936 -4.84 -14.92 16.47
N GLY A 937 -4.11 -15.90 16.96
CA GLY A 937 -2.67 -16.05 16.81
C GLY A 937 -2.21 -16.97 15.67
N ARG A 938 -3.13 -17.48 14.84
CA ARG A 938 -2.87 -18.50 13.80
C ARG A 938 -3.47 -18.14 12.44
N LEU A 939 -3.35 -16.87 12.05
CA LEU A 939 -3.91 -16.38 10.78
C LEU A 939 -3.24 -17.04 9.57
N GLU A 940 -1.91 -17.13 9.54
CA GLU A 940 -1.12 -17.88 8.55
C GLU A 940 -1.51 -17.57 7.09
N GLY A 941 -1.79 -16.30 6.80
CA GLY A 941 -2.25 -15.82 5.48
C GLY A 941 -3.68 -16.23 5.09
N LYS A 942 -4.44 -16.86 6.00
CA LYS A 942 -5.88 -17.14 5.80
C LYS A 942 -6.70 -15.86 5.97
N PRO A 943 -7.90 -15.75 5.36
CA PRO A 943 -8.85 -14.70 5.69
C PRO A 943 -9.24 -14.75 7.18
N ILE A 944 -9.40 -13.58 7.80
CA ILE A 944 -9.94 -13.46 9.16
C ILE A 944 -11.40 -13.94 9.15
N GLN A 945 -11.78 -14.84 10.06
CA GLN A 945 -13.16 -15.26 10.20
C GLN A 945 -13.89 -14.32 11.17
N VAL A 946 -14.97 -13.70 10.71
CA VAL A 946 -15.79 -12.77 11.51
C VAL A 946 -17.20 -13.32 11.63
N PHE A 947 -17.49 -13.92 12.78
CA PHE A 947 -18.80 -14.52 13.07
C PHE A 947 -19.81 -13.48 13.57
N SER A 948 -21.10 -13.80 13.43
CA SER A 948 -22.22 -13.02 13.96
C SER A 948 -22.32 -11.59 13.39
N THR A 949 -21.77 -11.38 12.20
CA THR A 949 -21.94 -10.12 11.46
C THR A 949 -23.40 -9.86 11.09
N ASP A 950 -24.23 -10.90 11.04
CA ASP A 950 -25.66 -10.75 10.80
C ASP A 950 -26.41 -10.13 12.00
N SER A 951 -25.79 -9.94 13.17
CA SER A 951 -26.40 -9.36 14.39
C SER A 951 -26.79 -7.88 14.26
N ALA A 952 -26.25 -7.16 13.28
CA ALA A 952 -26.70 -5.85 12.85
C ALA A 952 -26.44 -5.63 11.34
N TYR A 953 -27.31 -4.87 10.69
CA TYR A 953 -27.24 -4.65 9.24
C TYR A 953 -25.88 -4.10 8.76
N GLU A 954 -25.23 -3.26 9.55
CA GLU A 954 -24.00 -2.54 9.19
C GLU A 954 -22.73 -3.42 9.21
N LEU A 955 -22.68 -4.43 10.08
CA LEU A 955 -21.46 -5.18 10.40
C LEU A 955 -20.84 -5.97 9.22
N PRO A 956 -21.59 -6.62 8.30
CA PRO A 956 -20.95 -7.31 7.17
C PRO A 956 -20.29 -6.32 6.20
N PHE A 957 -20.90 -5.14 6.00
CA PHE A 957 -20.32 -4.08 5.15
C PHE A 957 -19.08 -3.46 5.80
N MET A 958 -19.11 -3.28 7.13
CA MET A 958 -17.94 -2.83 7.89
C MET A 958 -16.78 -3.83 7.70
N ALA A 959 -17.01 -5.13 7.94
CA ALA A 959 -15.97 -6.14 7.83
C ALA A 959 -15.36 -6.23 6.42
N GLN A 960 -16.21 -6.21 5.38
CA GLN A 960 -15.75 -6.21 3.98
C GLN A 960 -14.98 -4.93 3.63
N GLY A 961 -15.47 -3.77 4.08
CA GLY A 961 -14.83 -2.48 3.85
C GLY A 961 -13.45 -2.38 4.49
N ILE A 962 -13.31 -2.88 5.72
CA ILE A 962 -12.02 -2.96 6.41
C ILE A 962 -11.07 -3.88 5.64
N GLY A 963 -11.50 -5.11 5.34
CA GLY A 963 -10.61 -6.07 4.67
C GLY A 963 -10.14 -5.62 3.28
N PHE A 964 -10.97 -4.84 2.56
CA PHE A 964 -10.56 -4.20 1.31
C PHE A 964 -9.55 -3.06 1.53
N THR A 965 -9.72 -2.29 2.61
CA THR A 965 -8.94 -1.08 2.87
C THR A 965 -7.52 -1.39 3.32
N ILE A 966 -7.35 -2.38 4.20
CA ILE A 966 -6.05 -2.71 4.81
C ILE A 966 -5.36 -3.94 4.18
N GLY A 967 -5.97 -4.53 3.15
CA GLY A 967 -5.41 -5.71 2.47
C GLY A 967 -5.52 -7.02 3.24
N VAL A 968 -6.33 -7.09 4.31
CA VAL A 968 -6.52 -8.31 5.13
C VAL A 968 -7.93 -8.89 4.90
N PRO A 969 -8.09 -9.92 4.04
CA PRO A 969 -9.40 -10.43 3.67
C PRO A 969 -10.20 -10.93 4.88
N SER A 970 -11.52 -10.71 4.86
CA SER A 970 -12.43 -11.24 5.87
C SER A 970 -13.40 -12.24 5.25
N ASP A 971 -13.53 -13.40 5.90
CA ASP A 971 -14.59 -14.35 5.64
C ASP A 971 -15.72 -14.18 6.65
N LEU A 972 -16.97 -14.30 6.20
CA LEU A 972 -18.18 -14.06 6.99
C LEU A 972 -19.03 -15.34 7.05
N PRO A 973 -18.70 -16.30 7.91
CA PRO A 973 -19.44 -17.56 7.99
C PRO A 973 -20.91 -17.34 8.37
N ALA A 974 -21.81 -18.08 7.70
CA ALA A 974 -23.26 -17.93 7.86
C ALA A 974 -23.81 -18.51 9.17
N GLU A 975 -23.08 -19.46 9.80
CA GLU A 975 -23.47 -20.04 11.07
C GLU A 975 -22.65 -19.43 12.22
N THR A 976 -23.34 -18.82 13.18
CA THR A 976 -22.72 -18.37 14.42
C THR A 976 -22.22 -19.57 15.23
N ILE A 977 -20.93 -19.58 15.54
CA ILE A 977 -20.40 -20.55 16.50
C ILE A 977 -20.78 -20.10 17.91
N ALA A 978 -21.53 -20.93 18.62
CA ALA A 978 -21.90 -20.75 20.02
C ALA A 978 -20.73 -21.03 20.99
N SER A 979 -19.53 -20.50 20.75
CA SER A 979 -18.30 -20.97 21.43
C SER A 979 -17.53 -19.95 22.25
N SER A 980 -17.88 -18.65 22.26
CA SER A 980 -17.05 -17.64 22.93
C SER A 980 -17.88 -16.50 23.53
N ASP A 981 -17.24 -15.54 24.21
CA ASP A 981 -17.87 -14.54 25.07
C ASP A 981 -18.93 -13.64 24.39
N HIS A 982 -18.79 -13.39 23.08
CA HIS A 982 -19.78 -12.65 22.27
C HIS A 982 -21.21 -13.22 22.39
N VAL A 983 -21.35 -14.53 22.64
CA VAL A 983 -22.65 -15.20 22.80
C VAL A 983 -23.45 -14.62 23.97
N SER A 984 -22.78 -14.22 25.05
CA SER A 984 -23.42 -13.59 26.21
C SER A 984 -24.10 -12.27 25.85
N PHE A 985 -23.53 -11.52 24.91
CA PHE A 985 -24.06 -10.25 24.40
C PHE A 985 -25.21 -10.47 23.43
N LEU A 986 -25.05 -11.39 22.47
CA LEU A 986 -26.11 -11.74 21.52
C LEU A 986 -27.39 -12.20 22.23
N ASN A 987 -27.25 -12.98 23.31
CA ASN A 987 -28.38 -13.49 24.09
C ASN A 987 -29.18 -12.40 24.81
N GLU A 988 -28.57 -11.24 25.09
CA GLU A 988 -29.25 -10.06 25.66
C GLU A 988 -29.66 -9.04 24.58
N GLY A 989 -29.54 -9.41 23.30
CA GLY A 989 -29.96 -8.57 22.17
C GLY A 989 -28.95 -7.48 21.79
N ILE A 990 -27.72 -7.56 22.28
CA ILE A 990 -26.63 -6.62 21.96
C ILE A 990 -25.89 -7.15 20.71
N PRO A 991 -25.72 -6.34 19.65
CA PRO A 991 -24.90 -6.71 18.50
C PRO A 991 -23.47 -7.06 18.92
N ALA A 992 -22.97 -8.21 18.45
CA ALA A 992 -21.63 -8.65 18.76
C ALA A 992 -21.01 -9.45 17.61
N ILE A 993 -19.72 -9.28 17.40
CA ILE A 993 -18.93 -10.07 16.44
C ILE A 993 -17.81 -10.83 17.16
N HIS A 994 -17.41 -11.94 16.58
CA HIS A 994 -16.28 -12.73 17.04
C HIS A 994 -15.25 -12.87 15.93
N VAL A 995 -14.04 -12.40 16.22
CA VAL A 995 -12.87 -12.42 15.35
C VAL A 995 -12.02 -13.63 15.70
N PHE A 996 -11.78 -14.49 14.71
CA PHE A 996 -11.12 -15.78 14.86
C PHE A 996 -10.15 -16.03 13.69
N SER A 997 -8.98 -16.62 13.98
CA SER A 997 -7.98 -16.91 12.94
C SER A 997 -8.09 -18.30 12.29
N GLY A 998 -9.14 -19.05 12.66
CA GLY A 998 -9.40 -20.40 12.17
C GLY A 998 -8.78 -21.48 13.07
N THR A 999 -9.25 -22.70 12.94
CA THR A 999 -8.76 -23.83 13.76
C THR A 999 -7.47 -24.43 13.25
N HIS A 1000 -6.75 -25.06 14.18
CA HIS A 1000 -5.51 -25.80 13.92
C HIS A 1000 -5.41 -27.03 14.84
N ASN A 1001 -4.44 -27.90 14.58
CA ASN A 1001 -4.30 -29.18 15.27
C ASN A 1001 -3.95 -29.07 16.77
N ASP A 1002 -3.50 -27.91 17.23
CA ASP A 1002 -3.05 -27.67 18.61
C ASP A 1002 -4.12 -27.01 19.49
N TYR A 1003 -5.28 -26.66 18.93
CA TYR A 1003 -6.37 -25.98 19.64
C TYR A 1003 -6.86 -26.77 20.86
N HIS A 1004 -6.91 -26.11 22.03
CA HIS A 1004 -7.22 -26.71 23.35
C HIS A 1004 -6.32 -27.91 23.72
N ARG A 1005 -5.00 -27.83 23.44
CA ARG A 1005 -4.03 -28.88 23.78
C ARG A 1005 -2.80 -28.34 24.48
N THR A 1006 -2.07 -29.22 25.17
CA THR A 1006 -0.77 -28.89 25.82
C THR A 1006 0.31 -28.45 24.83
N SER A 1007 0.09 -28.71 23.54
CA SER A 1007 0.95 -28.31 22.43
C SER A 1007 0.63 -26.93 21.85
N ASP A 1008 -0.39 -26.23 22.34
CA ASP A 1008 -0.62 -24.80 22.04
C ASP A 1008 0.45 -23.97 22.76
N SER A 1009 1.44 -23.49 22.01
CA SER A 1009 2.65 -22.84 22.53
C SER A 1009 2.98 -21.59 21.73
N ASP A 1010 3.59 -20.61 22.38
CA ASP A 1010 3.97 -19.32 21.81
C ASP A 1010 4.91 -19.42 20.59
N GLU A 1011 5.78 -20.43 20.54
CA GLU A 1011 6.66 -20.72 19.39
C GLU A 1011 5.93 -21.00 18.06
N LYS A 1012 4.63 -21.29 18.10
CA LYS A 1012 3.86 -21.66 16.92
C LYS A 1012 2.90 -20.56 16.45
N LEU A 1013 2.96 -19.38 17.04
CA LEU A 1013 2.09 -18.27 16.65
C LEU A 1013 2.62 -17.59 15.38
N ASP A 1014 1.68 -17.11 14.59
CA ASP A 1014 1.93 -16.22 13.46
C ASP A 1014 1.85 -14.77 13.95
N LEU A 1015 3.00 -14.18 14.29
CA LEU A 1015 3.05 -12.84 14.87
C LEU A 1015 2.77 -11.72 13.86
N GLU A 1016 3.07 -11.95 12.58
CA GLU A 1016 2.72 -11.01 11.51
C GLU A 1016 1.20 -11.03 11.32
N GLY A 1017 0.60 -12.21 11.23
CA GLY A 1017 -0.85 -12.36 11.20
C GLY A 1017 -1.57 -11.78 12.42
N MET A 1018 -0.98 -11.86 13.62
CA MET A 1018 -1.53 -11.17 14.81
C MET A 1018 -1.51 -9.64 14.66
N SER A 1019 -0.49 -9.08 14.01
CA SER A 1019 -0.42 -7.65 13.71
C SER A 1019 -1.52 -7.23 12.76
N ASP A 1020 -1.77 -8.04 11.72
CA ASP A 1020 -2.85 -7.84 10.75
C ASP A 1020 -4.23 -7.89 11.42
N VAL A 1021 -4.45 -8.86 12.32
CA VAL A 1021 -5.69 -8.91 13.13
C VAL A 1021 -5.82 -7.67 14.01
N ALA A 1022 -4.76 -7.22 14.67
CA ALA A 1022 -4.81 -6.01 15.50
C ALA A 1022 -5.17 -4.76 14.68
N LEU A 1023 -4.63 -4.62 13.47
CA LEU A 1023 -4.98 -3.55 12.54
C LEU A 1023 -6.45 -3.62 12.09
N TRP A 1024 -6.94 -4.81 11.76
CA TRP A 1024 -8.34 -5.02 11.40
C TRP A 1024 -9.29 -4.64 12.54
N VAL A 1025 -8.99 -5.07 13.76
CA VAL A 1025 -9.80 -4.80 14.95
C VAL A 1025 -9.77 -3.32 15.29
N GLU A 1026 -8.64 -2.62 15.09
CA GLU A 1026 -8.56 -1.17 15.27
C GLU A 1026 -9.55 -0.41 14.38
N GLU A 1027 -9.59 -0.72 13.08
CA GLU A 1027 -10.54 -0.07 12.16
C GLU A 1027 -11.99 -0.42 12.50
N ALA A 1028 -12.27 -1.65 12.95
CA ALA A 1028 -13.60 -2.02 13.45
C ALA A 1028 -14.00 -1.20 14.69
N MET A 1029 -13.07 -1.01 15.63
CA MET A 1029 -13.29 -0.23 16.84
C MET A 1029 -13.46 1.26 16.53
N PHE A 1030 -12.69 1.83 15.60
CA PHE A 1030 -12.86 3.21 15.12
C PHE A 1030 -14.24 3.41 14.49
N TYR A 1031 -14.65 2.51 13.58
CA TYR A 1031 -15.96 2.57 12.95
C TYR A 1031 -17.08 2.55 14.00
N LEU A 1032 -17.05 1.59 14.94
CA LEU A 1032 -18.10 1.45 15.94
C LEU A 1032 -18.10 2.60 16.96
N ALA A 1033 -16.94 3.08 17.38
CA ALA A 1033 -16.81 4.11 18.40
C ALA A 1033 -17.13 5.52 17.87
N ASP A 1034 -16.94 5.79 16.57
CA ASP A 1034 -17.28 7.08 15.96
C ASP A 1034 -18.65 7.08 15.27
N ASN A 1035 -19.29 5.92 15.07
CA ASN A 1035 -20.64 5.87 14.53
C ASN A 1035 -21.64 6.50 15.51
N ILE A 1036 -22.21 7.64 15.12
CA ILE A 1036 -23.20 8.38 15.90
C ILE A 1036 -24.63 7.87 15.69
N ASP A 1037 -24.87 7.14 14.59
CA ASP A 1037 -26.17 6.58 14.27
C ASP A 1037 -26.35 5.22 14.99
N PRO A 1038 -27.61 4.86 15.37
CA PRO A 1038 -27.87 3.56 15.96
C PRO A 1038 -27.67 2.42 14.95
N LEU A 1039 -27.09 1.31 15.40
CA LEU A 1039 -27.04 0.08 14.61
C LEU A 1039 -28.46 -0.48 14.37
N ARG A 1040 -28.69 -1.02 13.18
CA ARG A 1040 -29.94 -1.73 12.87
C ARG A 1040 -29.82 -3.18 13.32
N VAL A 1041 -30.06 -3.38 14.62
CA VAL A 1041 -30.02 -4.69 15.28
C VAL A 1041 -31.07 -5.64 14.68
N THR A 1042 -30.65 -6.85 14.35
CA THR A 1042 -31.46 -7.89 13.70
C THR A 1042 -31.86 -9.05 14.63
N LEU A 1043 -31.39 -9.02 15.88
CA LEU A 1043 -31.55 -10.08 16.88
C LEU A 1043 -32.99 -10.25 17.43
N ALA A 1044 -33.94 -9.44 16.96
CA ALA A 1044 -35.33 -9.46 17.44
C ALA A 1044 -36.02 -10.80 17.12
N GLY A 1045 -36.15 -11.66 18.14
CA GLY A 1045 -36.75 -12.99 18.01
C GLY A 1045 -35.77 -14.10 17.57
N ALA A 1046 -34.46 -13.82 17.59
CA ALA A 1046 -33.43 -14.85 17.43
C ALA A 1046 -33.56 -15.94 18.51
N GLU A 1047 -33.30 -17.19 18.15
CA GLU A 1047 -33.22 -18.26 19.14
C GLU A 1047 -32.03 -18.01 20.08
N VAL A 1048 -32.24 -18.23 21.38
CA VAL A 1048 -31.16 -18.11 22.37
C VAL A 1048 -30.06 -19.09 22.00
N VAL A 1049 -28.86 -18.57 21.80
CA VAL A 1049 -27.68 -19.35 21.48
C VAL A 1049 -27.22 -20.02 22.78
N VAL A 1050 -27.67 -21.26 22.99
CA VAL A 1050 -27.32 -22.03 24.18
C VAL A 1050 -26.01 -22.77 23.94
N GLN A 1051 -24.92 -22.25 24.53
CA GLN A 1051 -23.73 -23.07 24.77
C GLN A 1051 -24.15 -24.21 25.70
N SER A 1052 -24.04 -25.47 25.25
CA SER A 1052 -24.59 -26.61 25.94
C SER A 1052 -23.96 -26.81 27.33
N ALA A 1053 -24.63 -26.33 28.38
CA ALA A 1053 -24.30 -26.64 29.76
C ALA A 1053 -24.78 -28.07 30.10
N ALA A 1054 -24.08 -29.11 29.62
CA ALA A 1054 -24.46 -30.50 29.89
C ALA A 1054 -23.26 -31.42 30.16
N ARG A 1055 -23.13 -31.78 31.45
CA ARG A 1055 -22.38 -32.86 32.11
C ARG A 1055 -21.63 -33.87 31.22
N GLY A 1056 -20.31 -33.78 31.23
CA GLY A 1056 -19.37 -34.85 30.86
C GLY A 1056 -18.32 -34.37 29.87
N GLU A 1057 -17.03 -34.60 30.17
CA GLU A 1057 -15.96 -34.44 29.20
C GLU A 1057 -16.16 -35.40 28.03
N ARG A 1058 -15.83 -34.94 26.82
CA ARG A 1058 -15.78 -35.79 25.62
C ARG A 1058 -14.64 -36.78 25.79
N GLU A 1059 -14.93 -38.02 26.18
CA GLU A 1059 -13.93 -39.08 26.33
C GLU A 1059 -13.44 -39.62 24.98
N ALA A 1060 -14.31 -39.64 23.94
CA ALA A 1060 -14.02 -40.20 22.62
C ALA A 1060 -13.72 -39.13 21.55
N SER A 1061 -12.67 -39.33 20.77
CA SER A 1061 -12.24 -38.44 19.70
C SER A 1061 -12.08 -39.17 18.36
N LEU A 1062 -12.52 -38.51 17.29
CA LEU A 1062 -12.18 -38.89 15.92
C LEU A 1062 -10.82 -38.31 15.52
N GLY A 1063 -10.41 -37.18 16.12
CA GLY A 1063 -9.18 -36.46 15.78
C GLY A 1063 -9.24 -35.70 14.45
N THR A 1064 -10.42 -35.17 14.11
CA THR A 1064 -10.63 -34.26 12.97
C THR A 1064 -10.66 -32.81 13.45
N VAL A 1065 -10.11 -31.90 12.65
CA VAL A 1065 -10.24 -30.46 12.81
C VAL A 1065 -11.33 -29.99 11.85
N PRO A 1066 -12.46 -29.43 12.33
CA PRO A 1066 -13.50 -28.91 11.44
C PRO A 1066 -13.07 -27.61 10.77
N ASP A 1067 -13.55 -27.40 9.55
CA ASP A 1067 -13.47 -26.15 8.84
C ASP A 1067 -14.76 -25.33 9.06
N PHE A 1068 -14.62 -24.23 9.80
CA PHE A 1068 -15.73 -23.36 10.19
C PHE A 1068 -16.19 -22.40 9.09
N ALA A 1069 -15.40 -22.23 8.01
CA ALA A 1069 -15.75 -21.40 6.87
C ALA A 1069 -16.70 -22.11 5.88
N TYR A 1070 -16.85 -23.43 6.00
CA TYR A 1070 -17.63 -24.21 5.04
C TYR A 1070 -19.15 -24.09 5.28
N ALA A 1071 -19.86 -23.51 4.30
CA ALA A 1071 -21.31 -23.29 4.34
C ALA A 1071 -22.15 -24.32 3.54
N GLY A 1072 -21.67 -25.56 3.39
CA GLY A 1072 -22.37 -26.61 2.63
C GLY A 1072 -22.90 -27.76 3.50
N ASP A 1073 -23.57 -28.74 2.89
CA ASP A 1073 -24.11 -29.91 3.63
C ASP A 1073 -22.99 -30.70 4.34
N GLY A 1074 -23.17 -30.98 5.63
CA GLY A 1074 -22.23 -31.74 6.46
C GLY A 1074 -21.13 -30.88 7.06
N ILE A 1075 -20.04 -31.50 7.54
CA ILE A 1075 -18.89 -30.79 8.11
C ILE A 1075 -17.66 -31.07 7.26
N ARG A 1076 -17.09 -30.03 6.63
CA ARG A 1076 -15.76 -30.12 6.01
C ARG A 1076 -14.70 -30.17 7.10
N ILE A 1077 -13.71 -31.04 6.94
CA ILE A 1077 -12.53 -31.07 7.82
C ILE A 1077 -11.36 -30.37 7.16
N SER A 1078 -10.72 -29.46 7.89
CA SER A 1078 -9.50 -28.73 7.49
C SER A 1078 -8.23 -29.46 7.92
N GLY A 1079 -8.37 -30.55 8.69
CA GLY A 1079 -7.20 -31.26 9.20
C GLY A 1079 -7.54 -32.57 9.89
N VAL A 1080 -6.52 -33.42 9.95
CA VAL A 1080 -6.55 -34.70 10.65
C VAL A 1080 -5.35 -34.76 11.59
N THR A 1081 -5.61 -35.04 12.86
CA THR A 1081 -4.57 -35.18 13.89
C THR A 1081 -3.74 -36.44 13.62
N PRO A 1082 -2.39 -36.35 13.60
CA PRO A 1082 -1.53 -37.53 13.47
C PRO A 1082 -1.77 -38.58 14.56
N GLY A 1083 -1.82 -39.85 14.19
CA GLY A 1083 -2.08 -40.97 15.09
C GLY A 1083 -3.53 -41.06 15.59
N SER A 1084 -4.46 -40.27 15.04
CA SER A 1084 -5.86 -40.28 15.45
C SER A 1084 -6.69 -41.39 14.78
N ALA A 1085 -7.94 -41.55 15.24
CA ALA A 1085 -8.90 -42.45 14.61
C ALA A 1085 -9.21 -42.05 13.15
N ALA A 1086 -9.23 -40.75 12.87
CA ALA A 1086 -9.46 -40.19 11.54
C ALA A 1086 -8.35 -40.56 10.55
N GLU A 1087 -7.07 -40.44 10.96
CA GLU A 1087 -5.93 -40.82 10.13
C GLU A 1087 -5.96 -42.32 9.83
N GLU A 1088 -6.19 -43.15 10.86
CA GLU A 1088 -6.28 -44.62 10.70
C GLU A 1088 -7.45 -45.05 9.83
N ALA A 1089 -8.56 -44.31 9.86
CA ALA A 1089 -9.73 -44.52 9.01
C ALA A 1089 -9.56 -43.97 7.58
N GLY A 1090 -8.46 -43.25 7.30
CA GLY A 1090 -8.15 -42.70 5.98
C GLY A 1090 -8.85 -41.39 5.63
N LEU A 1091 -9.33 -40.64 6.64
CA LEU A 1091 -9.80 -39.27 6.45
C LEU A 1091 -8.65 -38.36 6.03
N GLN A 1092 -8.97 -37.37 5.21
CA GLN A 1092 -8.03 -36.41 4.65
C GLN A 1092 -8.60 -35.00 4.73
N ASP A 1093 -7.71 -34.02 4.66
CA ASP A 1093 -8.10 -32.62 4.49
C ASP A 1093 -9.03 -32.46 3.27
N GLY A 1094 -10.05 -31.63 3.41
CA GLY A 1094 -11.11 -31.39 2.42
C GLY A 1094 -12.24 -32.42 2.41
N ASP A 1095 -12.19 -33.48 3.22
CA ASP A 1095 -13.31 -34.42 3.38
C ASP A 1095 -14.52 -33.75 4.03
N ILE A 1096 -15.73 -34.09 3.56
CA ILE A 1096 -16.98 -33.60 4.16
C ILE A 1096 -17.71 -34.75 4.85
N LEU A 1097 -17.86 -34.69 6.16
CA LEU A 1097 -18.59 -35.66 6.97
C LEU A 1097 -20.09 -35.40 6.87
N LEU A 1098 -20.84 -36.37 6.34
CA LEU A 1098 -22.29 -36.27 6.11
C LEU A 1098 -23.13 -36.98 7.17
N SER A 1099 -22.61 -38.08 7.73
CA SER A 1099 -23.28 -38.81 8.79
C SER A 1099 -22.29 -39.49 9.73
N PHE A 1100 -22.67 -39.62 11.00
CA PHE A 1100 -21.92 -40.30 12.04
C PHE A 1100 -22.79 -41.43 12.62
N ASN A 1101 -22.35 -42.67 12.50
CA ASN A 1101 -23.06 -43.85 12.96
C ASN A 1101 -24.52 -43.95 12.43
N GLY A 1102 -24.72 -43.55 11.17
CA GLY A 1102 -26.03 -43.52 10.50
C GLY A 1102 -26.96 -42.38 10.91
N GLN A 1103 -26.50 -41.47 11.79
CA GLN A 1103 -27.18 -40.22 12.09
C GLN A 1103 -26.60 -39.10 11.25
N GLN A 1104 -27.47 -38.30 10.62
CA GLN A 1104 -27.03 -37.20 9.77
C GLN A 1104 -26.31 -36.14 10.60
N ILE A 1105 -25.18 -35.67 10.09
CA ILE A 1105 -24.48 -34.51 10.61
C ILE A 1105 -25.03 -33.29 9.87
N SER A 1106 -25.82 -32.47 10.56
CA SER A 1106 -26.38 -31.24 9.99
C SER A 1106 -25.48 -30.03 10.21
N ASP A 1107 -24.77 -30.02 11.34
CA ASP A 1107 -24.00 -28.88 11.86
C ASP A 1107 -22.93 -29.36 12.85
N LEU A 1108 -22.02 -28.47 13.24
CA LEU A 1108 -20.94 -28.75 14.19
C LEU A 1108 -21.43 -29.21 15.56
N GLN A 1109 -22.57 -28.70 16.01
CA GLN A 1109 -23.13 -29.03 17.32
C GLN A 1109 -23.61 -30.48 17.36
N SER A 1110 -24.28 -30.95 16.30
CA SER A 1110 -24.73 -32.32 16.13
C SER A 1110 -23.54 -33.31 16.15
N TYR A 1111 -22.47 -32.98 15.43
CA TYR A 1111 -21.25 -33.79 15.40
C TYR A 1111 -20.54 -33.85 16.76
N SER A 1112 -20.41 -32.71 17.44
CA SER A 1112 -19.84 -32.65 18.79
C SER A 1112 -20.65 -33.48 19.79
N ASN A 1113 -21.98 -33.46 19.69
CA ASN A 1113 -22.86 -34.27 20.52
C ASN A 1113 -22.69 -35.77 20.24
N PHE A 1114 -22.63 -36.19 18.97
CA PHE A 1114 -22.41 -37.60 18.63
C PHE A 1114 -21.10 -38.16 19.19
N LEU A 1115 -20.04 -37.34 19.19
CA LEU A 1115 -18.75 -37.71 19.75
C LEU A 1115 -18.78 -37.80 21.28
N ARG A 1116 -19.54 -36.93 21.96
CA ARG A 1116 -19.76 -37.00 23.42
C ARG A 1116 -20.58 -38.22 23.84
N GLU A 1117 -21.50 -38.67 23.01
CA GLU A 1117 -22.31 -39.88 23.25
C GLU A 1117 -21.55 -41.19 23.00
N SER A 1118 -20.35 -41.11 22.41
CA SER A 1118 -19.51 -42.25 22.07
C SER A 1118 -18.41 -42.51 23.11
N GLN A 1119 -17.85 -43.73 23.14
CA GLN A 1119 -16.72 -44.10 23.99
C GLN A 1119 -15.45 -44.45 23.19
N PRO A 1120 -14.25 -44.26 23.78
CA PRO A 1120 -13.01 -44.76 23.20
C PRO A 1120 -13.10 -46.26 22.89
N GLY A 1121 -12.77 -46.64 21.66
CA GLY A 1121 -12.88 -48.00 21.15
C GLY A 1121 -14.16 -48.31 20.38
N ASP A 1122 -15.14 -47.40 20.32
CA ASP A 1122 -16.32 -47.56 19.49
C ASP A 1122 -15.95 -47.53 18.00
N ALA A 1123 -16.40 -48.53 17.25
CA ALA A 1123 -16.29 -48.56 15.79
C ALA A 1123 -17.52 -47.90 15.17
N VAL A 1124 -17.33 -46.72 14.59
CA VAL A 1124 -18.40 -45.88 14.04
C VAL A 1124 -18.28 -45.78 12.51
N PRO A 1125 -19.33 -46.12 11.75
CA PRO A 1125 -19.37 -45.82 10.32
C PRO A 1125 -19.61 -44.33 10.10
N VAL A 1126 -18.75 -43.69 9.31
CA VAL A 1126 -18.83 -42.27 8.96
C VAL A 1126 -19.01 -42.16 7.45
N GLU A 1127 -20.05 -41.46 7.00
CA GLU A 1127 -20.25 -41.18 5.58
C GLU A 1127 -19.51 -39.90 5.20
N VAL A 1128 -18.69 -39.98 4.15
CA VAL A 1128 -17.75 -38.95 3.75
C VAL A 1128 -17.96 -38.62 2.28
N ARG A 1129 -17.88 -37.34 1.92
CA ARG A 1129 -17.85 -36.85 0.55
C ARG A 1129 -16.47 -36.28 0.23
N ARG A 1130 -15.81 -36.85 -0.79
CA ARG A 1130 -14.52 -36.40 -1.33
C ARG A 1130 -14.64 -36.28 -2.85
N ASN A 1131 -14.25 -35.16 -3.44
CA ASN A 1131 -14.31 -34.93 -4.89
C ASN A 1131 -15.68 -35.29 -5.51
N GLN A 1132 -16.77 -34.86 -4.87
CA GLN A 1132 -18.17 -35.15 -5.23
C GLN A 1132 -18.60 -36.64 -5.16
N GLN A 1133 -17.74 -37.55 -4.68
CA GLN A 1133 -18.09 -38.95 -4.45
C GLN A 1133 -18.36 -39.20 -2.97
N THR A 1134 -19.46 -39.87 -2.66
CA THR A 1134 -19.83 -40.25 -1.29
C THR A 1134 -19.50 -41.72 -1.03
N PHE A 1135 -18.83 -42.00 0.08
CA PHE A 1135 -18.48 -43.34 0.54
C PHE A 1135 -18.53 -43.41 2.08
N THR A 1136 -18.52 -44.62 2.63
CA THR A 1136 -18.53 -44.83 4.09
C THR A 1136 -17.18 -45.40 4.53
N ILE A 1137 -16.62 -44.84 5.59
CA ILE A 1137 -15.44 -45.34 6.28
C ILE A 1137 -15.83 -45.85 7.66
N GLU A 1138 -15.10 -46.81 8.21
CA GLU A 1138 -15.25 -47.27 9.59
C GLU A 1138 -14.09 -46.70 10.42
N ALA A 1139 -14.40 -45.91 11.43
CA ALA A 1139 -13.40 -45.31 12.32
C ALA A 1139 -13.54 -45.89 13.73
N VAL A 1140 -12.43 -46.29 14.34
CA VAL A 1140 -12.40 -46.74 15.75
C VAL A 1140 -11.97 -45.56 16.61
N LEU A 1141 -12.91 -44.97 17.35
CA LEU A 1141 -12.66 -43.77 18.16
C LEU A 1141 -11.56 -44.00 19.19
N LYS A 1142 -10.74 -42.98 19.43
CA LYS A 1142 -9.67 -43.01 20.44
C LYS A 1142 -10.04 -42.18 21.65
N SER A 1143 -9.30 -42.34 22.76
CA SER A 1143 -9.37 -41.39 23.86
C SER A 1143 -8.96 -40.01 23.34
N ARG A 1144 -9.67 -38.97 23.80
CA ARG A 1144 -9.33 -37.58 23.49
C ARG A 1144 -7.89 -37.25 23.86
#